data_AF-A0A2M8BC98-F1
#
_entry.id   AF-A0A2M8BC98-F1
#
_cell.length_a   1.000
_cell.length_b   1.000
_cell.length_c   1.000
_cell.angle_alpha   90.00
_cell.angle_beta   90.00
_cell.angle_gamma   90.00
#
_symmetry.space_group_name_H-M   'P 1'
#
loop_
_entity.id
_entity.type
_entity.pdbx_description
1 polymer ?
#
loop_
_entity_poly.entity_id
_entity_poly.type
_entity_poly.pdbx_seq_one_letter_code
_entity_poly.pdbx_strand_id
1 'polypeptide(L)'
;KSDDAALNKAQGVARVTLFDSALQPLAERLIYRNRRNALQVEVKPHKDGYSPRDQVSLTVTTKDANGQPVPAAIALSVVDDTVIAFADDKTGHMLSKLYLEPELPGKVEEPNFYFDLTEKDSALSVDLLMGTRGWRKFEWRQVFEPPPPVDTVVATGIPMGGNARPNKQANFKRKKGGGGGEEGPELALRGADDDLEMAPPAMPAPDMAEAEGDVPMAKPEEVAMPVVVAEPAVVADAIAANQDGALGQREAGIGILGEAKMDMAKDEEWGGAMAEQEPPAWEWAPVRVFPAPTYGGAFEGPRTDFRETVEWAPNLKTDANGEVMVTFYLSDAITSFRVFAEGVGGGAAGRVEEVFKSSLPFSMNVKLPLEVSAGDSLQLPLTFSNESEEPLDVALTASFGSLLTLTHEADASQTLTIEPGSRKSLFFAVDVTGLQGDSEVRFAASSKGLSDEFVRTVRVVPRGFPQEMSFSGTAKGKLTHEADLGDAVMGTVVASVRLYPGPVSTMVSGLDGMLRQPTGCFEQASSTNYPNVMVMQYLQENDIADVQLIERSNALLQDGYLKLTGYESPQKGYEWFGGDPGHEALTAYGLLEFHDMADVYQVDPKMVERTAQWLLSRRDGKGSYLKNERALDSFGRASDDVTAGYITYALTEAGVTDLPKELAKQLEVAVGTSDPYLLALAANTLLNVPANVDQGKSAAKRLAKMQGQDGAWTGADHSITRSGGISLNIETTALAVMALLKAGGQEDAVRAGIEWMNNNRGGFGEWGATQSTVLALKAMTLYSNANRKTQNPGTVTLSVNGQVIQQVAYAAGRKDAIEFEGLGNYFQAGKNTVELVHDGEDALPYSVAIEFRTIKPATSPDVVVDLTTTLEKNTLKMGESVRLNANVKNKTDQGQPMTLARVGLPGGLTFQTWQLKELKEKGLISFYETRPREVILYLRDLKPSESKDLPIDLVATVPGEYMGPSSSSYLYYTDENKVWVDGQAVTVTQ
;
A
#
# COMPACT_ATOMS: atom_id res chain seq x y z
N LYS A 1 36.43 5.33 43.00
CA LYS A 1 36.90 4.29 42.04
C LYS A 1 36.60 2.95 42.66
N SER A 2 35.97 2.04 41.93
CA SER A 2 35.70 0.67 42.38
C SER A 2 36.98 -0.16 42.29
N ASP A 3 37.20 -1.08 43.24
CA ASP A 3 38.29 -2.06 43.20
C ASP A 3 37.97 -3.25 42.26
N ASP A 4 36.76 -3.28 41.69
CA ASP A 4 36.34 -4.28 40.72
C ASP A 4 36.97 -4.01 39.34
N ALA A 5 37.92 -4.86 38.96
CA ALA A 5 38.64 -4.80 37.69
C ALA A 5 37.73 -5.01 36.47
N ALA A 6 36.63 -5.76 36.59
CA ALA A 6 35.67 -5.97 35.52
C ALA A 6 34.83 -4.70 35.32
N LEU A 7 34.37 -4.10 36.41
CA LEU A 7 33.61 -2.84 36.37
C LEU A 7 34.45 -1.69 35.80
N ASN A 8 35.77 -1.71 35.99
CA ASN A 8 36.67 -0.69 35.43
C ASN A 8 36.94 -0.84 33.93
N LYS A 9 36.63 -2.00 33.33
CA LYS A 9 36.81 -2.28 31.90
C LYS A 9 35.50 -2.18 31.09
N ALA A 10 34.34 -2.31 31.72
CA ALA A 10 33.05 -2.24 31.01
C ALA A 10 32.79 -0.86 30.40
N GLN A 11 32.40 -0.81 29.12
CA GLN A 11 31.91 0.39 28.43
C GLN A 11 30.38 0.50 28.54
N GLY A 12 29.88 1.73 28.64
CA GLY A 12 28.45 2.04 28.57
C GLY A 12 27.95 2.83 29.77
N VAL A 13 26.63 2.91 29.88
CA VAL A 13 25.95 3.57 31.00
C VAL A 13 26.07 2.73 32.27
N ALA A 14 26.45 3.38 33.37
CA ALA A 14 26.48 2.81 34.70
C ALA A 14 25.53 3.58 35.63
N ARG A 15 24.82 2.84 36.48
CA ARG A 15 23.97 3.37 37.55
C ARG A 15 24.82 3.58 38.80
N VAL A 16 24.81 4.78 39.35
CA VAL A 16 25.47 5.12 40.61
C VAL A 16 24.40 5.47 41.63
N THR A 17 24.24 4.59 42.61
CA THR A 17 23.27 4.75 43.70
C THR A 17 24.03 5.11 44.98
N LEU A 18 23.66 6.23 45.60
CA LEU A 18 24.16 6.64 46.91
C LEU A 18 23.28 6.03 47.99
N PHE A 19 23.87 5.34 48.96
CA PHE A 19 23.17 4.77 50.10
C PHE A 19 23.53 5.49 51.40
N ASP A 20 22.60 5.50 52.36
CA ASP A 20 22.89 5.89 53.74
C ASP A 20 23.57 4.75 54.53
N SER A 21 23.83 5.00 55.82
CA SER A 21 24.45 4.02 56.71
C SER A 21 23.58 2.79 57.00
N ALA A 22 22.28 2.84 56.68
CA ALA A 22 21.33 1.73 56.77
C ALA A 22 21.11 1.02 55.43
N LEU A 23 21.96 1.30 54.43
CA LEU A 23 21.86 0.80 53.05
C LEU A 23 20.54 1.18 52.36
N GLN A 24 19.94 2.31 52.73
CA GLN A 24 18.80 2.88 52.02
C GLN A 24 19.31 3.81 50.91
N PRO A 25 18.85 3.66 49.65
CA PRO A 25 19.32 4.52 48.58
C PRO A 25 18.69 5.92 48.71
N LEU A 26 19.56 6.92 48.75
CA LEU A 26 19.25 8.34 48.88
C LEU A 26 19.10 9.03 47.52
N ALA A 27 19.90 8.63 46.53
CA ALA A 27 19.90 9.20 45.19
C ALA A 27 20.48 8.21 44.18
N GLU A 28 20.01 8.25 42.93
CA GLU A 28 20.61 7.52 41.82
C GLU A 28 20.86 8.46 40.64
N ARG A 29 22.03 8.32 40.01
CA ARG A 29 22.39 9.01 38.78
C ARG A 29 22.99 8.02 37.78
N LEU A 30 22.72 8.25 36.50
CA LEU A 30 23.41 7.57 35.42
C LEU A 30 24.70 8.31 35.03
N ILE A 31 25.76 7.56 34.78
CA ILE A 31 27.04 8.06 34.24
C ILE A 31 27.45 7.22 33.05
N TYR A 32 28.16 7.81 32.09
CA TYR A 32 28.75 7.05 30.98
C TYR A 32 30.22 6.71 31.26
N ARG A 33 30.65 5.47 31.00
CA ARG A 33 32.02 5.01 31.30
C ARG A 33 32.74 4.45 30.08
N ASN A 34 34.07 4.57 30.10
CA ASN A 34 34.99 3.94 29.16
C ASN A 34 34.66 4.18 27.69
N ARG A 35 34.28 5.42 27.34
CA ARG A 35 33.90 5.83 25.97
C ARG A 35 34.94 5.54 24.89
N ARG A 36 36.22 5.38 25.27
CA ARG A 36 37.33 5.06 24.35
C ARG A 36 37.67 3.57 24.30
N ASN A 37 37.01 2.71 25.08
CA ASN A 37 37.28 1.28 25.14
C ASN A 37 36.52 0.52 24.03
N ALA A 38 36.80 0.86 22.78
CA ALA A 38 36.12 0.32 21.61
C ALA A 38 36.92 -0.83 20.97
N LEU A 39 36.20 -1.74 20.31
CA LEU A 39 36.81 -2.64 19.33
C LEU A 39 37.27 -1.79 18.14
N GLN A 40 38.54 -1.87 17.79
CA GLN A 40 39.09 -1.20 16.61
C GLN A 40 38.82 -2.08 15.40
N VAL A 41 37.94 -1.64 14.51
CA VAL A 41 37.64 -2.30 13.25
C VAL A 41 38.28 -1.49 12.12
N GLU A 42 39.00 -2.17 11.24
CA GLU A 42 39.61 -1.58 10.06
C GLU A 42 39.13 -2.37 8.85
N VAL A 43 38.70 -1.68 7.79
CA VAL A 43 38.31 -2.28 6.52
C VAL A 43 39.27 -1.75 5.46
N LYS A 44 39.94 -2.65 4.74
CA LYS A 44 40.89 -2.27 3.70
C LYS A 44 40.55 -2.92 2.37
N PRO A 45 40.19 -2.13 1.34
CA PRO A 45 40.08 -2.62 -0.02
C PRO A 45 41.45 -3.07 -0.57
N HIS A 46 41.47 -4.11 -1.38
CA HIS A 46 42.72 -4.62 -2.00
C HIS A 46 43.21 -3.77 -3.18
N LYS A 47 42.34 -2.95 -3.76
CA LYS A 47 42.63 -1.99 -4.82
C LYS A 47 42.20 -0.58 -4.41
N ASP A 48 42.91 0.43 -4.92
CA ASP A 48 42.58 1.84 -4.71
C ASP A 48 41.36 2.31 -5.52
N GLY A 49 40.98 1.55 -6.56
CA GLY A 49 39.81 1.78 -7.39
C GLY A 49 39.34 0.51 -8.09
N TYR A 50 38.04 0.44 -8.37
CA TYR A 50 37.38 -0.68 -9.01
C TYR A 50 36.61 -0.21 -10.24
N SER A 51 36.27 -1.13 -11.13
CA SER A 51 35.34 -0.92 -12.24
C SER A 51 33.94 -1.48 -11.92
N PRO A 52 32.89 -1.03 -12.62
CA PRO A 52 31.60 -1.74 -12.67
C PRO A 52 31.77 -3.26 -12.80
N ARG A 53 30.99 -4.03 -12.03
CA ARG A 53 31.06 -5.50 -11.94
C ARG A 53 32.39 -6.10 -11.48
N ASP A 54 33.38 -5.30 -11.08
CA ASP A 54 34.61 -5.88 -10.52
C ASP A 54 34.30 -6.70 -9.27
N GLN A 55 35.03 -7.80 -9.12
CA GLN A 55 35.10 -8.49 -7.85
C GLN A 55 35.94 -7.66 -6.87
N VAL A 56 35.30 -7.20 -5.80
CA VAL A 56 35.94 -6.51 -4.69
C VAL A 56 36.40 -7.54 -3.67
N SER A 57 37.60 -7.35 -3.15
CA SER A 57 38.11 -8.09 -1.99
C SER A 57 38.44 -7.10 -0.89
N LEU A 58 37.80 -7.27 0.27
CA LEU A 58 38.03 -6.46 1.46
C LEU A 58 38.69 -7.33 2.54
N THR A 59 39.72 -6.82 3.17
CA THR A 59 40.24 -7.37 4.44
C THR A 59 39.64 -6.58 5.59
N VAL A 60 38.93 -7.27 6.49
CA VAL A 60 38.46 -6.70 7.75
C VAL A 60 39.40 -7.15 8.86
N THR A 61 39.96 -6.20 9.60
CA THR A 61 40.87 -6.44 10.73
C THR A 61 40.24 -5.93 12.03
N THR A 62 40.41 -6.67 13.11
CA THR A 62 39.82 -6.38 14.42
C THR A 62 40.87 -6.46 15.53
N LYS A 63 40.97 -5.39 16.31
CA LYS A 63 41.89 -5.25 17.44
C LYS A 63 41.16 -4.76 18.68
N ASP A 64 41.62 -5.15 19.85
CA ASP A 64 41.15 -4.61 21.12
C ASP A 64 41.57 -3.14 21.30
N ALA A 65 41.13 -2.51 22.40
CA ALA A 65 41.48 -1.13 22.71
C ALA A 65 42.99 -0.90 22.96
N ASN A 66 43.78 -1.96 23.17
CA ASN A 66 45.23 -1.90 23.33
C ASN A 66 45.98 -2.16 22.01
N GLY A 67 45.27 -2.39 20.91
CA GLY A 67 45.82 -2.71 19.60
C GLY A 67 46.22 -4.18 19.40
N GLN A 68 45.83 -5.09 20.31
CA GLN A 68 46.07 -6.52 20.15
C GLN A 68 44.98 -7.16 19.27
N PRO A 69 45.32 -8.06 18.34
CA PRO A 69 44.33 -8.75 17.53
C PRO A 69 43.35 -9.56 18.36
N VAL A 70 42.08 -9.57 17.97
CA VAL A 70 41.04 -10.31 18.70
C VAL A 70 39.96 -10.84 17.76
N PRO A 71 39.50 -12.10 17.93
CA PRO A 71 38.33 -12.60 17.22
C PRO A 71 37.08 -11.77 17.55
N ALA A 72 36.29 -11.49 16.53
CA ALA A 72 35.09 -10.67 16.59
C ALA A 72 34.02 -11.21 15.64
N ALA A 73 32.76 -10.96 15.98
CA ALA A 73 31.61 -11.13 15.10
C ALA A 73 31.26 -9.76 14.52
N ILE A 74 31.30 -9.64 13.19
CA ILE A 74 31.12 -8.40 12.43
C ILE A 74 29.94 -8.56 11.47
N ALA A 75 29.04 -7.58 11.46
CA ALA A 75 28.10 -7.35 10.38
C ALA A 75 28.71 -6.33 9.41
N LEU A 76 28.66 -6.63 8.11
CA LEU A 76 29.18 -5.78 7.05
C LEU A 76 28.10 -5.53 5.99
N SER A 77 27.96 -4.28 5.58
CA SER A 77 27.12 -3.89 4.45
C SER A 77 27.89 -2.98 3.50
N VAL A 78 27.57 -3.06 2.21
CA VAL A 78 28.18 -2.22 1.18
C VAL A 78 27.06 -1.59 0.36
N VAL A 79 26.98 -0.26 0.40
CA VAL A 79 25.88 0.53 -0.15
C VAL A 79 26.44 1.66 -1.02
N ASP A 80 25.74 2.02 -2.08
CA ASP A 80 26.00 3.23 -2.86
C ASP A 80 25.95 4.45 -1.94
N ASP A 81 27.06 5.18 -1.88
CA ASP A 81 27.25 6.34 -0.99
C ASP A 81 26.24 7.46 -1.30
N THR A 82 25.79 7.55 -2.56
CA THR A 82 24.80 8.56 -2.96
C THR A 82 23.45 8.33 -2.29
N VAL A 83 23.07 7.07 -2.04
CA VAL A 83 21.81 6.72 -1.38
C VAL A 83 21.87 7.07 0.11
N ILE A 84 23.04 6.86 0.74
CA ILE A 84 23.27 7.21 2.15
C ILE A 84 23.28 8.72 2.36
N ALA A 85 23.75 9.52 1.38
CA ALA A 85 23.70 10.98 1.47
C ALA A 85 22.25 11.53 1.59
N PHE A 86 21.25 10.75 1.19
CA PHE A 86 19.82 11.07 1.38
C PHE A 86 19.21 10.44 2.64
N ALA A 87 19.95 9.60 3.37
CA ALA A 87 19.47 8.92 4.57
C ALA A 87 19.58 9.82 5.82
N ASP A 88 18.58 9.70 6.70
CA ASP A 88 18.45 10.46 7.95
C ASP A 88 19.54 10.06 8.98
N ASP A 89 20.52 10.93 9.18
CA ASP A 89 21.66 10.77 10.11
C ASP A 89 21.24 10.75 11.60
N LYS A 90 19.97 11.02 11.89
CA LYS A 90 19.40 11.10 13.24
C LYS A 90 19.07 9.75 13.86
N THR A 91 19.31 8.63 13.17
CA THR A 91 19.07 7.27 13.69
C THR A 91 20.32 6.65 14.30
N GLY A 92 20.17 5.97 15.45
CA GLY A 92 21.29 5.38 16.18
C GLY A 92 21.87 4.13 15.55
N HIS A 93 23.19 4.11 15.36
CA HIS A 93 23.95 2.90 14.97
C HIS A 93 24.18 1.94 16.16
N MET A 94 24.80 0.79 15.92
CA MET A 94 25.00 -0.26 16.93
C MET A 94 25.57 0.24 18.27
N LEU A 95 26.53 1.18 18.28
CA LEU A 95 27.14 1.63 19.55
C LEU A 95 26.14 2.35 20.47
N SER A 96 25.28 3.21 19.94
CA SER A 96 24.27 3.93 20.72
C SER A 96 23.15 3.00 21.16
N LYS A 97 22.73 2.08 20.29
CA LYS A 97 21.76 1.01 20.59
C LYS A 97 22.25 0.07 21.69
N LEU A 98 23.55 -0.22 21.75
CA LEU A 98 24.12 -1.14 22.74
C LEU A 98 24.45 -0.45 24.07
N TYR A 99 25.06 0.74 24.02
CA TYR A 99 25.68 1.35 25.19
C TYR A 99 24.91 2.51 25.83
N LEU A 100 23.92 3.10 25.15
CA LEU A 100 23.27 4.33 25.60
C LEU A 100 21.74 4.20 25.70
N GLU A 101 21.08 3.90 24.58
CA GLU A 101 19.63 3.95 24.47
C GLU A 101 18.86 3.03 25.44
N PRO A 102 19.31 1.79 25.75
CA PRO A 102 18.57 0.89 26.65
C PRO A 102 18.40 1.42 28.09
N GLU A 103 19.27 2.35 28.51
CA GLU A 103 19.29 2.88 29.86
C GLU A 103 18.55 4.22 30.01
N LEU A 104 18.14 4.82 28.89
CA LEU A 104 17.49 6.13 28.85
C LEU A 104 16.00 6.02 28.52
N PRO A 105 15.12 6.76 29.21
CA PRO A 105 13.70 6.81 28.87
C PRO A 105 13.46 7.67 27.62
N GLY A 106 12.62 7.16 26.71
CA GLY A 106 12.18 7.88 25.52
C GLY A 106 13.22 7.95 24.40
N LYS A 107 12.91 8.73 23.35
CA LYS A 107 13.79 8.90 22.18
C LYS A 107 15.03 9.72 22.55
N VAL A 108 16.21 9.23 22.20
CA VAL A 108 17.47 9.99 22.24
C VAL A 108 17.61 10.70 20.89
N GLU A 109 17.69 12.03 20.90
CA GLU A 109 17.91 12.81 19.67
C GLU A 109 19.39 12.74 19.27
N GLU A 110 19.63 12.50 17.98
CA GLU A 110 20.97 12.38 17.36
C GLU A 110 21.93 11.49 18.17
N PRO A 111 21.57 10.22 18.42
CA PRO A 111 22.30 9.36 19.36
C PRO A 111 23.77 9.10 18.94
N ASN A 112 24.12 9.24 17.67
CA ASN A 112 25.48 9.04 17.16
C ASN A 112 26.44 10.17 17.60
N PHE A 113 25.93 11.40 17.76
CA PHE A 113 26.71 12.56 18.22
C PHE A 113 27.43 12.28 19.55
N TYR A 114 26.81 11.53 20.47
CA TYR A 114 27.40 11.19 21.77
C TYR A 114 28.59 10.23 21.68
N PHE A 115 28.77 9.56 20.53
CA PHE A 115 29.86 8.61 20.29
C PHE A 115 30.98 9.19 19.44
N ASP A 116 30.76 10.33 18.75
CA ASP A 116 31.78 10.99 17.94
C ASP A 116 32.89 11.60 18.81
N LEU A 117 34.05 10.94 18.83
CA LEU A 117 35.22 11.37 19.61
C LEU A 117 35.94 12.59 19.02
N THR A 118 35.62 12.97 17.78
CA THR A 118 36.18 14.17 17.11
C THR A 118 35.39 15.43 17.49
N GLU A 119 34.11 15.27 17.82
CA GLU A 119 33.25 16.35 18.27
C GLU A 119 33.57 16.75 19.72
N LYS A 120 33.89 18.03 19.93
CA LYS A 120 34.38 18.56 21.22
C LYS A 120 33.29 18.54 22.28
N ASP A 121 32.05 18.81 21.88
CA ASP A 121 30.93 18.95 22.83
C ASP A 121 30.30 17.60 23.19
N SER A 122 30.55 16.55 22.40
CA SER A 122 30.00 15.21 22.59
C SER A 122 30.20 14.66 24.02
N ALA A 123 31.35 14.92 24.64
CA ALA A 123 31.70 14.42 25.97
C ALA A 123 30.92 15.12 27.09
N LEU A 124 30.70 16.43 26.95
CA LEU A 124 29.87 17.17 27.90
C LEU A 124 28.40 16.83 27.70
N SER A 125 27.96 16.78 26.45
CA SER A 125 26.57 16.51 26.10
C SER A 125 26.11 15.12 26.51
N VAL A 126 26.97 14.09 26.44
CA VAL A 126 26.58 12.76 26.97
C VAL A 126 26.40 12.80 28.48
N ASP A 127 27.23 13.53 29.23
CA ASP A 127 27.05 13.69 30.67
C ASP A 127 25.78 14.47 31.01
N LEU A 128 25.48 15.52 30.25
CA LEU A 128 24.25 16.32 30.38
C LEU A 128 23.00 15.50 30.03
N LEU A 129 23.05 14.66 28.98
CA LEU A 129 21.96 13.77 28.62
C LEU A 129 21.67 12.79 29.76
N MET A 130 22.69 12.12 30.28
CA MET A 130 22.54 11.23 31.44
C MET A 130 22.07 12.01 32.68
N GLY A 131 22.53 13.25 32.83
CA GLY A 131 22.21 14.16 33.92
C GLY A 131 20.85 14.86 33.81
N THR A 132 20.12 14.73 32.71
CA THR A 132 18.78 15.34 32.55
C THR A 132 17.71 14.28 32.35
N ARG A 133 18.04 13.18 31.66
CA ARG A 133 17.11 12.08 31.38
C ARG A 133 17.34 10.83 32.23
N GLY A 134 18.35 10.83 33.10
CA GLY A 134 18.70 9.71 33.98
C GLY A 134 18.38 9.88 35.48
N TRP A 135 17.69 10.95 35.91
CA TRP A 135 17.35 11.14 37.33
C TRP A 135 16.23 10.19 37.76
N ARG A 136 16.45 9.52 38.89
CA ARG A 136 15.43 8.70 39.55
C ARG A 136 15.36 9.10 41.02
N LYS A 137 14.18 9.47 41.49
CA LYS A 137 13.89 9.72 42.91
C LYS A 137 13.25 8.46 43.49
N PHE A 138 13.81 7.93 44.57
CA PHE A 138 13.17 6.84 45.31
C PHE A 138 12.17 7.45 46.31
N GLU A 139 10.87 7.25 46.08
CA GLU A 139 9.85 7.53 47.09
C GLU A 139 9.58 6.29 47.93
N TRP A 140 10.28 6.19 49.06
CA TRP A 140 10.15 5.08 50.02
C TRP A 140 8.80 5.03 50.76
N ARG A 141 7.96 6.06 50.62
CA ARG A 141 6.70 6.16 51.36
C ARG A 141 5.73 5.04 51.01
N GLN A 142 5.70 4.54 49.76
CA GLN A 142 4.83 3.42 49.37
C GLN A 142 5.31 2.05 49.86
N VAL A 143 6.54 1.95 50.39
CA VAL A 143 7.08 0.70 50.98
C VAL A 143 6.93 0.71 52.51
N PHE A 144 7.09 1.88 53.15
CA PHE A 144 6.93 2.03 54.60
C PHE A 144 5.48 2.34 55.04
N GLU A 145 4.70 2.99 54.17
CA GLU A 145 3.25 3.18 54.28
C GLU A 145 2.62 2.68 52.97
N PRO A 146 2.53 1.35 52.76
CA PRO A 146 1.84 0.82 51.59
C PRO A 146 0.43 1.43 51.55
N PRO A 147 -0.06 1.86 50.37
CA PRO A 147 -1.45 2.27 50.26
C PRO A 147 -2.32 1.14 50.82
N PRO A 148 -3.44 1.46 51.51
CA PRO A 148 -4.34 0.43 52.01
C PRO A 148 -4.62 -0.52 50.85
N PRO A 149 -4.55 -1.84 51.08
CA PRO A 149 -4.67 -2.81 50.01
C PRO A 149 -5.91 -2.44 49.21
N VAL A 150 -5.72 -2.16 47.92
CA VAL A 150 -6.85 -2.19 47.01
C VAL A 150 -7.43 -3.58 47.20
N ASP A 151 -8.74 -3.68 47.44
CA ASP A 151 -9.44 -4.96 47.40
C ASP A 151 -9.38 -5.47 45.95
N THR A 152 -8.21 -5.93 45.53
CA THR A 152 -8.02 -6.81 44.39
C THR A 152 -8.67 -8.10 44.84
N VAL A 153 -9.93 -8.26 44.45
CA VAL A 153 -10.55 -9.58 44.34
C VAL A 153 -9.59 -10.40 43.49
N VAL A 154 -8.81 -11.25 44.14
CA VAL A 154 -7.96 -12.22 43.46
C VAL A 154 -8.93 -13.17 42.78
N ALA A 155 -9.11 -13.03 41.47
CA ALA A 155 -9.58 -14.14 40.67
C ALA A 155 -8.41 -15.13 40.58
N THR A 156 -8.22 -15.93 41.63
CA THR A 156 -7.47 -17.17 41.53
C THR A 156 -8.23 -18.05 40.56
N GLY A 157 -7.64 -18.31 39.39
CA GLY A 157 -7.99 -19.49 38.63
C GLY A 157 -7.83 -20.71 39.55
N ILE A 158 -8.92 -21.44 39.75
CA ILE A 158 -8.89 -22.83 40.23
C ILE A 158 -8.64 -23.73 39.00
N PRO A 159 -8.00 -24.89 39.21
CA PRO A 159 -7.31 -25.69 38.21
C PRO A 159 -8.24 -26.38 37.21
N MET A 160 -7.68 -26.79 36.08
CA MET A 160 -8.21 -27.94 35.35
C MET A 160 -8.22 -29.17 36.29
N GLY A 161 -9.40 -29.56 36.74
CA GLY A 161 -9.65 -30.82 37.43
C GLY A 161 -10.67 -30.75 38.58
N GLY A 162 -11.94 -31.10 38.29
CA GLY A 162 -12.85 -31.69 39.28
C GLY A 162 -13.98 -30.83 39.84
N ASN A 163 -15.20 -31.08 39.33
CA ASN A 163 -16.53 -30.98 39.95
C ASN A 163 -16.89 -29.78 40.89
N ALA A 164 -17.83 -28.96 40.40
CA ALA A 164 -19.13 -28.62 41.03
C ALA A 164 -19.49 -27.11 41.17
N ARG A 165 -20.74 -26.84 40.75
CA ARG A 165 -21.64 -25.64 40.82
C ARG A 165 -21.86 -25.09 42.26
N PRO A 166 -22.66 -24.01 42.55
CA PRO A 166 -23.12 -22.81 41.80
C PRO A 166 -23.24 -21.44 42.61
N ASN A 167 -23.54 -20.35 41.88
CA ASN A 167 -24.51 -19.25 42.12
C ASN A 167 -24.34 -18.01 43.07
N LYS A 168 -24.71 -16.87 42.47
CA LYS A 168 -25.64 -15.75 42.86
C LYS A 168 -25.16 -14.46 43.59
N GLN A 169 -25.35 -13.35 42.83
CA GLN A 169 -25.98 -12.05 43.17
C GLN A 169 -25.33 -11.09 44.19
N ALA A 170 -24.99 -9.85 43.77
CA ALA A 170 -25.85 -8.65 43.84
C ALA A 170 -25.10 -7.29 43.84
N ASN A 171 -25.57 -6.37 42.97
CA ASN A 171 -25.66 -4.88 42.98
C ASN A 171 -24.89 -4.00 44.02
N PHE A 172 -24.38 -2.81 43.60
CA PHE A 172 -25.01 -1.47 43.76
C PHE A 172 -24.16 -0.26 43.25
N LYS A 173 -24.80 0.92 43.18
CA LYS A 173 -24.58 2.14 42.37
C LYS A 173 -23.67 3.26 42.95
N ARG A 174 -22.94 3.96 42.05
CA ARG A 174 -22.79 5.43 41.74
C ARG A 174 -22.86 6.53 42.83
N LYS A 175 -21.92 7.51 42.81
CA LYS A 175 -22.14 8.96 43.12
C LYS A 175 -21.06 9.94 42.56
N LYS A 176 -21.45 11.22 42.40
CA LYS A 176 -20.88 12.38 41.65
C LYS A 176 -20.02 13.37 42.48
N GLY A 177 -19.21 14.19 41.79
CA GLY A 177 -18.80 15.59 42.13
C GLY A 177 -17.27 15.84 42.00
N GLY A 178 -16.68 16.95 41.52
CA GLY A 178 -17.11 18.25 40.94
C GLY A 178 -15.94 19.27 40.96
N GLY A 179 -15.67 19.95 39.83
CA GLY A 179 -15.21 21.36 39.61
C GLY A 179 -13.89 21.97 40.17
N GLY A 180 -13.20 22.78 39.32
CA GLY A 180 -12.44 23.99 39.70
C GLY A 180 -10.98 24.09 39.17
N GLY A 181 -10.67 25.12 38.35
CA GLY A 181 -9.36 25.34 37.68
C GLY A 181 -8.48 26.47 38.24
N GLU A 182 -7.40 26.84 37.54
CA GLU A 182 -6.76 28.18 37.49
C GLU A 182 -5.55 28.23 36.51
N GLU A 183 -5.26 29.44 35.98
CA GLU A 183 -4.38 29.82 34.85
C GLU A 183 -2.94 30.29 35.23
N GLY A 184 -2.06 30.38 34.21
CA GLY A 184 -1.02 31.41 34.04
C GLY A 184 0.40 30.88 33.67
N PRO A 185 1.34 31.69 33.11
CA PRO A 185 1.23 32.91 32.27
C PRO A 185 2.19 32.92 31.04
N GLU A 186 2.09 33.99 30.23
CA GLU A 186 2.83 34.31 28.99
C GLU A 186 3.98 35.32 29.22
N LEU A 187 5.05 35.31 28.40
CA LEU A 187 6.11 36.33 28.38
C LEU A 187 6.74 36.47 26.97
N ALA A 188 6.72 37.70 26.44
CA ALA A 188 7.28 38.14 25.16
C ALA A 188 8.66 38.80 25.33
N LEU A 189 9.48 38.87 24.26
CA LEU A 189 10.56 39.88 24.10
C LEU A 189 10.98 40.07 22.61
N ARG A 190 11.53 41.26 22.32
CA ARG A 190 11.69 42.02 21.05
C ARG A 190 13.00 41.78 20.25
N GLY A 191 12.89 41.87 18.91
CA GLY A 191 13.48 42.86 17.96
C GLY A 191 15.01 43.11 17.79
N ALA A 192 15.48 43.17 16.53
CA ALA A 192 16.45 44.15 15.98
C ALA A 192 16.57 44.04 14.44
N ASP A 193 16.63 45.20 13.76
CA ASP A 193 16.81 45.45 12.32
C ASP A 193 18.28 45.39 11.87
N ASP A 194 18.54 45.20 10.56
CA ASP A 194 19.51 46.01 9.79
C ASP A 194 19.35 45.77 8.26
N ASP A 195 19.28 46.89 7.53
CA ASP A 195 19.14 47.05 6.08
C ASP A 195 20.44 46.75 5.30
N LEU A 196 20.34 46.45 3.99
CA LEU A 196 21.25 46.95 2.93
C LEU A 196 20.72 46.60 1.52
N GLU A 197 20.26 47.63 0.78
CA GLU A 197 20.03 47.63 -0.68
C GLU A 197 21.36 47.76 -1.45
N MET A 198 21.42 47.26 -2.70
CA MET A 198 21.94 48.00 -3.88
C MET A 198 21.71 47.22 -5.19
N ALA A 199 21.17 47.91 -6.20
CA ALA A 199 21.06 47.50 -7.61
C ALA A 199 21.84 48.50 -8.52
N PRO A 200 21.79 48.40 -9.87
CA PRO A 200 22.90 48.03 -10.76
C PRO A 200 23.44 49.21 -11.63
N PRO A 201 24.29 48.94 -12.64
CA PRO A 201 24.09 49.59 -13.94
C PRO A 201 24.32 48.71 -15.18
N ALA A 202 23.94 49.27 -16.34
CA ALA A 202 23.51 48.64 -17.58
C ALA A 202 24.55 48.53 -18.72
N MET A 203 24.25 47.62 -19.67
CA MET A 203 24.35 47.63 -21.17
C MET A 203 25.50 48.38 -21.90
N PRO A 204 26.02 47.84 -23.03
CA PRO A 204 25.36 47.99 -24.34
C PRO A 204 25.51 46.83 -25.37
N ALA A 205 24.50 46.69 -26.24
CA ALA A 205 24.57 46.12 -27.60
C ALA A 205 25.12 47.21 -28.58
N PRO A 206 25.50 46.98 -29.87
CA PRO A 206 24.76 46.20 -30.88
C PRO A 206 25.64 45.47 -31.95
N ASP A 207 25.07 44.66 -32.85
CA ASP A 207 24.88 45.04 -34.26
C ASP A 207 24.17 43.95 -35.09
N MET A 208 23.41 44.42 -36.08
CA MET A 208 22.58 43.65 -37.01
C MET A 208 23.34 43.20 -38.26
N ALA A 209 22.95 42.07 -38.86
CA ALA A 209 22.99 41.89 -40.32
C ALA A 209 21.98 40.84 -40.79
N GLU A 210 21.23 41.23 -41.82
CA GLU A 210 20.15 40.52 -42.50
C GLU A 210 20.66 39.54 -43.59
N ALA A 211 19.71 38.73 -44.07
CA ALA A 211 19.41 38.46 -45.48
C ALA A 211 19.76 37.08 -46.08
N GLU A 212 18.66 36.36 -46.37
CA GLU A 212 18.27 35.74 -47.65
C GLU A 212 19.05 34.56 -48.25
N GLY A 213 18.29 33.52 -48.64
CA GLY A 213 18.74 32.43 -49.51
C GLY A 213 17.68 31.34 -49.72
N ASP A 214 16.87 31.50 -50.76
CA ASP A 214 15.82 30.58 -51.26
C ASP A 214 16.33 29.22 -51.80
N VAL A 215 15.59 28.14 -51.47
CA VAL A 215 15.02 27.05 -52.33
C VAL A 215 16.01 26.24 -53.24
N PRO A 216 16.02 24.87 -53.29
CA PRO A 216 14.81 24.08 -53.60
C PRO A 216 14.63 22.68 -53.00
N MET A 217 13.36 22.28 -53.05
CA MET A 217 12.84 20.92 -52.86
C MET A 217 13.46 19.89 -53.82
N ALA A 218 13.75 18.70 -53.28
CA ALA A 218 13.68 17.44 -54.01
C ALA A 218 12.87 16.42 -53.18
N LYS A 219 11.74 15.99 -53.73
CA LYS A 219 11.03 14.74 -53.41
C LYS A 219 11.29 13.76 -54.58
N PRO A 220 10.84 12.51 -54.52
CA PRO A 220 11.05 11.47 -53.50
C PRO A 220 11.65 10.21 -54.17
N GLU A 221 12.42 9.39 -53.47
CA GLU A 221 12.68 8.01 -53.92
C GLU A 221 12.22 7.01 -52.86
N GLU A 222 11.11 6.35 -53.19
CA GLU A 222 10.71 5.06 -52.62
C GLU A 222 11.77 4.02 -52.95
N VAL A 223 12.38 3.44 -51.92
CA VAL A 223 13.02 2.13 -52.01
C VAL A 223 12.35 1.23 -50.99
N ALA A 224 11.51 0.35 -51.51
CA ALA A 224 10.94 -0.77 -50.80
C ALA A 224 12.04 -1.78 -50.40
N MET A 225 11.75 -2.53 -49.33
CA MET A 225 12.20 -3.90 -48.95
C MET A 225 12.59 -3.94 -47.46
N PRO A 226 12.52 -5.10 -46.78
CA PRO A 226 11.43 -6.05 -46.65
C PRO A 226 11.03 -6.24 -45.17
N VAL A 227 9.80 -6.68 -44.92
CA VAL A 227 9.37 -7.15 -43.59
C VAL A 227 10.11 -8.46 -43.27
N VAL A 228 10.97 -8.44 -42.26
CA VAL A 228 11.49 -9.65 -41.61
C VAL A 228 10.82 -9.75 -40.24
N VAL A 229 9.78 -10.57 -40.17
CA VAL A 229 9.20 -11.01 -38.89
C VAL A 229 10.14 -12.06 -38.34
N ALA A 230 10.86 -11.76 -37.26
CA ALA A 230 11.52 -12.77 -36.45
C ALA A 230 10.55 -13.19 -35.34
N GLU A 231 10.04 -14.41 -35.45
CA GLU A 231 9.32 -15.10 -34.36
C GLU A 231 10.30 -15.40 -33.21
N PRO A 232 9.87 -15.29 -31.93
CA PRO A 232 10.72 -15.64 -30.80
C PRO A 232 10.86 -17.17 -30.70
N ALA A 233 12.12 -17.62 -30.63
CA ALA A 233 12.48 -19.02 -30.49
C ALA A 233 12.09 -19.58 -29.11
N VAL A 234 11.22 -20.58 -29.14
CA VAL A 234 10.99 -21.54 -28.05
C VAL A 234 12.12 -22.56 -28.09
N VAL A 235 12.83 -22.73 -26.97
CA VAL A 235 13.73 -23.89 -26.79
C VAL A 235 13.21 -24.71 -25.61
N ALA A 236 12.36 -25.67 -25.94
CA ALA A 236 12.21 -26.88 -25.18
C ALA A 236 13.05 -27.95 -25.87
N ASP A 237 13.96 -28.60 -25.16
CA ASP A 237 14.17 -30.04 -25.29
C ASP A 237 15.06 -30.58 -24.16
N ALA A 238 14.46 -31.46 -23.35
CA ALA A 238 15.06 -32.69 -22.88
C ALA A 238 13.95 -33.62 -22.37
N ILE A 239 13.22 -34.23 -23.30
CA ILE A 239 12.42 -35.45 -23.05
C ILE A 239 13.33 -36.65 -23.28
N ALA A 240 13.40 -37.57 -22.31
CA ALA A 240 13.05 -38.98 -22.50
C ALA A 240 13.71 -39.88 -21.44
N ALA A 241 12.88 -40.52 -20.60
CA ALA A 241 12.84 -41.99 -20.47
C ALA A 241 11.87 -42.39 -19.33
N ASN A 242 10.60 -42.60 -19.65
CA ASN A 242 9.91 -43.88 -19.46
C ASN A 242 8.40 -43.70 -19.70
N GLN A 243 7.96 -44.28 -20.81
CA GLN A 243 6.57 -44.64 -21.04
C GLN A 243 6.29 -45.93 -20.26
N ASP A 244 5.15 -46.00 -19.57
CA ASP A 244 4.18 -47.07 -19.81
C ASP A 244 2.91 -46.86 -18.96
N GLY A 245 1.76 -47.06 -19.62
CA GLY A 245 0.57 -47.62 -18.97
C GLY A 245 -0.46 -46.66 -18.42
N ALA A 246 -1.36 -46.23 -19.30
CA ALA A 246 -2.63 -45.61 -18.94
C ALA A 246 -3.59 -46.58 -18.20
N LEU A 247 -4.61 -45.95 -17.59
CA LEU A 247 -5.98 -46.43 -17.29
C LEU A 247 -6.30 -46.79 -15.84
N GLY A 248 -7.30 -46.09 -15.29
CA GLY A 248 -8.40 -46.78 -14.62
C GLY A 248 -8.80 -46.32 -13.20
N GLN A 249 -9.77 -45.42 -13.16
CA GLN A 249 -10.97 -45.45 -12.29
C GLN A 249 -10.86 -45.47 -10.75
N ARG A 250 -11.50 -44.44 -10.17
CA ARG A 250 -12.09 -44.43 -8.81
C ARG A 250 -13.30 -45.35 -8.73
N GLU A 251 -13.44 -46.08 -7.62
CA GLU A 251 -14.68 -46.45 -6.89
C GLU A 251 -14.24 -47.02 -5.52
N ALA A 252 -14.54 -46.38 -4.39
CA ALA A 252 -15.81 -46.36 -3.62
C ALA A 252 -16.04 -47.60 -2.72
N GLY A 253 -15.99 -47.39 -1.40
CA GLY A 253 -17.09 -47.79 -0.53
C GLY A 253 -16.85 -48.82 0.60
N ILE A 254 -17.65 -48.62 1.66
CA ILE A 254 -18.00 -49.48 2.81
C ILE A 254 -17.04 -49.33 4.02
N GLY A 255 -17.41 -48.85 5.20
CA GLY A 255 -18.72 -48.55 5.77
C GLY A 255 -18.84 -49.15 7.18
N ILE A 256 -19.48 -48.40 8.08
CA ILE A 256 -20.24 -48.82 9.28
C ILE A 256 -19.51 -48.80 10.64
N LEU A 257 -19.80 -47.71 11.37
CA LEU A 257 -20.42 -47.64 12.71
C LEU A 257 -19.89 -48.54 13.84
N GLY A 258 -19.64 -47.90 14.98
CA GLY A 258 -20.03 -48.49 16.26
C GLY A 258 -19.00 -48.32 17.36
N GLU A 259 -19.08 -47.17 18.01
CA GLU A 259 -18.42 -46.86 19.26
C GLU A 259 -18.63 -47.92 20.35
N ALA A 260 -17.68 -47.88 21.29
CA ALA A 260 -17.89 -47.94 22.73
C ALA A 260 -17.46 -49.23 23.44
N LYS A 261 -16.55 -48.98 24.40
CA LYS A 261 -16.12 -49.81 25.53
C LYS A 261 -14.99 -50.78 25.26
N MET A 262 -13.79 -50.22 25.15
CA MET A 262 -12.66 -50.61 26.02
C MET A 262 -11.78 -49.39 26.28
N ASP A 263 -12.38 -48.41 26.97
CA ASP A 263 -11.65 -47.55 27.89
C ASP A 263 -11.25 -48.38 29.12
N MET A 264 -10.08 -48.09 29.67
CA MET A 264 -9.57 -48.50 30.99
C MET A 264 -8.74 -49.80 31.09
N ALA A 265 -7.79 -50.02 30.19
CA ALA A 265 -6.67 -50.95 30.45
C ALA A 265 -5.41 -50.75 29.56
N LYS A 266 -5.08 -49.53 29.12
CA LYS A 266 -3.85 -49.27 28.35
C LYS A 266 -3.09 -48.00 28.76
N ASP A 267 -3.25 -47.58 30.01
CA ASP A 267 -2.50 -46.46 30.61
C ASP A 267 -1.12 -46.85 31.18
N GLU A 268 -0.64 -48.09 30.97
CA GLU A 268 0.69 -48.53 31.47
C GLU A 268 1.66 -49.06 30.38
N GLU A 269 1.30 -49.00 29.10
CA GLU A 269 2.17 -49.43 27.99
C GLU A 269 2.62 -48.29 27.04
N TRP A 270 2.42 -47.02 27.44
CA TRP A 270 2.95 -45.83 26.75
C TRP A 270 4.18 -45.21 27.45
N GLY A 271 4.66 -45.82 28.53
CA GLY A 271 5.86 -45.38 29.26
C GLY A 271 7.19 -46.01 28.80
N GLY A 272 7.17 -46.88 27.79
CA GLY A 272 8.32 -47.72 27.43
C GLY A 272 8.85 -47.64 25.99
N ALA A 273 8.24 -46.82 25.12
CA ALA A 273 8.64 -46.72 23.70
C ALA A 273 8.87 -45.27 23.23
N MET A 274 9.25 -44.38 24.15
CA MET A 274 9.74 -43.02 23.87
C MET A 274 11.23 -42.83 24.20
N ALA A 275 11.97 -43.93 24.38
CA ALA A 275 13.43 -43.93 24.36
C ALA A 275 13.87 -44.65 23.09
N GLU A 276 14.64 -43.96 22.25
CA GLU A 276 15.10 -44.36 20.89
C GLU A 276 14.12 -44.09 19.73
N GLN A 277 13.58 -42.88 19.67
CA GLN A 277 13.46 -42.19 18.39
C GLN A 277 14.34 -40.95 18.46
N GLU A 278 15.40 -40.93 17.63
CA GLU A 278 16.13 -39.70 17.40
C GLU A 278 15.12 -38.61 16.99
N PRO A 279 15.21 -37.39 17.54
CA PRO A 279 14.33 -36.31 17.14
C PRO A 279 14.39 -36.18 15.61
N PRO A 280 13.26 -35.87 14.92
CA PRO A 280 13.32 -35.58 13.50
C PRO A 280 14.38 -34.51 13.31
N ALA A 281 15.41 -34.82 12.50
CA ALA A 281 16.46 -33.89 12.16
C ALA A 281 15.77 -32.59 11.76
N TRP A 282 16.01 -31.52 12.53
CA TRP A 282 15.41 -30.23 12.25
C TRP A 282 15.64 -29.92 10.78
N GLU A 283 14.58 -29.91 9.97
CA GLU A 283 14.65 -29.39 8.62
C GLU A 283 15.12 -27.94 8.76
N TRP A 284 16.25 -27.65 8.13
CA TRP A 284 16.99 -26.43 8.30
C TRP A 284 16.05 -25.27 7.94
N ALA A 285 15.89 -24.29 8.83
CA ALA A 285 15.20 -23.06 8.46
C ALA A 285 15.88 -22.51 7.19
N PRO A 286 15.13 -22.14 6.13
CA PRO A 286 15.73 -21.54 4.95
C PRO A 286 16.44 -20.26 5.38
N VAL A 287 17.78 -20.30 5.40
CA VAL A 287 18.60 -19.12 5.67
C VAL A 287 18.43 -18.21 4.47
N ARG A 288 17.76 -17.07 4.65
CA ARG A 288 17.70 -16.03 3.62
C ARG A 288 19.13 -15.55 3.38
N VAL A 289 19.65 -15.83 2.19
CA VAL A 289 20.95 -15.32 1.74
C VAL A 289 20.71 -14.04 0.95
N PHE A 290 21.59 -13.05 1.11
CA PHE A 290 21.54 -11.85 0.30
C PHE A 290 21.78 -12.21 -1.17
N PRO A 291 20.89 -11.83 -2.11
CA PRO A 291 21.05 -12.18 -3.52
C PRO A 291 22.17 -11.32 -4.14
N ALA A 292 23.34 -11.93 -4.34
CA ALA A 292 24.47 -11.33 -5.05
C ALA A 292 24.68 -12.04 -6.40
N PRO A 293 24.64 -11.32 -7.54
CA PRO A 293 24.97 -11.89 -8.84
C PRO A 293 26.46 -12.19 -8.92
N THR A 294 26.79 -13.24 -9.68
CA THR A 294 28.16 -13.55 -10.08
C THR A 294 28.36 -13.13 -11.52
N TYR A 295 29.32 -12.24 -11.78
CA TYR A 295 29.71 -11.85 -13.13
C TYR A 295 30.89 -12.67 -13.63
N GLY A 296 30.87 -13.04 -14.91
CA GLY A 296 31.99 -13.67 -15.58
C GLY A 296 32.82 -12.65 -16.36
N GLY A 297 34.08 -12.45 -15.99
CA GLY A 297 35.03 -11.61 -16.74
C GLY A 297 34.90 -10.10 -16.52
N ALA A 298 35.70 -9.33 -17.26
CA ALA A 298 35.64 -7.86 -17.28
C ALA A 298 34.37 -7.39 -18.01
N PHE A 299 33.83 -6.22 -17.62
CA PHE A 299 32.59 -5.68 -18.18
C PHE A 299 32.70 -5.38 -19.69
N GLU A 300 31.95 -6.14 -20.50
CA GLU A 300 31.77 -5.94 -21.94
C GLU A 300 30.26 -6.02 -22.28
N GLY A 301 29.51 -4.93 -22.09
CA GLY A 301 28.06 -4.91 -22.39
C GLY A 301 27.34 -3.65 -21.89
N PRO A 302 25.99 -3.56 -22.00
CA PRO A 302 25.21 -2.46 -21.45
C PRO A 302 25.14 -2.51 -19.92
N ARG A 303 25.08 -1.34 -19.29
CA ARG A 303 24.88 -1.22 -17.84
C ARG A 303 23.41 -1.42 -17.49
N THR A 304 23.12 -2.49 -16.73
CA THR A 304 21.76 -2.95 -16.41
C THR A 304 21.54 -3.21 -14.93
N ASP A 305 22.58 -3.48 -14.14
CA ASP A 305 22.49 -3.65 -12.69
C ASP A 305 22.78 -2.33 -11.98
N PHE A 306 21.78 -1.73 -11.33
CA PHE A 306 21.96 -0.52 -10.51
C PHE A 306 21.53 -0.74 -9.05
N ARG A 307 21.73 -1.96 -8.53
CA ARG A 307 21.50 -2.23 -7.11
C ARG A 307 22.27 -1.25 -6.23
N GLU A 308 21.55 -0.67 -5.29
CA GLU A 308 22.06 0.29 -4.32
C GLU A 308 22.83 -0.39 -3.19
N THR A 309 22.38 -1.56 -2.73
CA THR A 309 23.14 -2.42 -1.80
C THR A 309 23.76 -3.56 -2.60
N VAL A 310 25.09 -3.67 -2.57
CA VAL A 310 25.83 -4.68 -3.35
C VAL A 310 26.28 -5.87 -2.51
N GLU A 311 26.38 -5.70 -1.18
CA GLU A 311 26.72 -6.78 -0.26
C GLU A 311 26.08 -6.60 1.12
N TRP A 312 25.61 -7.70 1.72
CA TRP A 312 25.14 -7.79 3.10
C TRP A 312 25.62 -9.09 3.76
N ALA A 313 26.62 -8.97 4.63
CA ALA A 313 27.24 -10.06 5.37
C ALA A 313 27.03 -9.88 6.88
N PRO A 314 25.90 -10.34 7.46
CA PRO A 314 25.51 -10.03 8.84
C PRO A 314 26.29 -10.79 9.93
N ASN A 315 27.13 -11.76 9.55
CA ASN A 315 27.79 -12.66 10.50
C ASN A 315 29.16 -13.12 9.98
N LEU A 316 30.07 -12.16 9.78
CA LEU A 316 31.48 -12.42 9.53
C LEU A 316 32.18 -12.72 10.85
N LYS A 317 33.05 -13.72 10.87
CA LYS A 317 33.88 -14.05 12.02
C LYS A 317 35.34 -13.84 11.67
N THR A 318 36.02 -12.97 12.41
CA THR A 318 37.46 -12.83 12.30
C THR A 318 38.17 -13.98 12.99
N ASP A 319 39.33 -14.35 12.47
CA ASP A 319 40.15 -15.44 12.97
C ASP A 319 40.90 -15.05 14.26
N ALA A 320 41.81 -15.92 14.71
CA ALA A 320 42.65 -15.67 15.89
C ALA A 320 43.57 -14.44 15.74
N ASN A 321 43.89 -14.05 14.50
CA ASN A 321 44.66 -12.84 14.19
C ASN A 321 43.75 -11.62 13.96
N GLY A 322 42.45 -11.76 14.23
CA GLY A 322 41.48 -10.69 14.05
C GLY A 322 41.21 -10.37 12.58
N GLU A 323 41.50 -11.25 11.63
CA GLU A 323 41.34 -11.00 10.19
C GLU A 323 40.21 -11.85 9.56
N VAL A 324 39.50 -11.29 8.59
CA VAL A 324 38.60 -12.01 7.67
C VAL A 324 38.61 -11.34 6.30
N MET A 325 38.51 -12.15 5.24
CA MET A 325 38.38 -11.66 3.87
C MET A 325 36.94 -11.80 3.40
N VAL A 326 36.43 -10.75 2.75
CA VAL A 326 35.09 -10.72 2.15
C VAL A 326 35.23 -10.41 0.67
N THR A 327 34.55 -11.18 -0.17
CA THR A 327 34.56 -10.98 -1.62
C THR A 327 33.15 -10.88 -2.16
N PHE A 328 32.89 -9.86 -2.97
CA PHE A 328 31.59 -9.60 -3.59
C PHE A 328 31.77 -8.87 -4.93
N TYR A 329 30.70 -8.74 -5.70
CA TYR A 329 30.71 -8.04 -6.98
C TYR A 329 29.97 -6.71 -6.90
N LEU A 330 30.50 -5.68 -7.57
CA LEU A 330 29.84 -4.38 -7.68
C LEU A 330 28.70 -4.39 -8.69
N SER A 331 27.77 -3.44 -8.56
CA SER A 331 26.79 -3.15 -9.60
C SER A 331 27.42 -2.36 -10.76
N ASP A 332 26.61 -1.99 -11.75
CA ASP A 332 27.00 -1.15 -12.88
C ASP A 332 27.07 0.34 -12.54
N ALA A 333 26.80 0.69 -11.27
CA ALA A 333 26.85 2.06 -10.80
C ALA A 333 28.29 2.59 -10.80
N ILE A 334 28.45 3.79 -11.37
CA ILE A 334 29.70 4.55 -11.39
C ILE A 334 29.58 5.58 -10.26
N THR A 335 30.01 5.17 -9.08
CA THR A 335 29.73 5.84 -7.81
C THR A 335 30.82 5.50 -6.79
N SER A 336 30.70 6.09 -5.60
CA SER A 336 31.44 5.61 -4.43
C SER A 336 30.56 4.62 -3.67
N PHE A 337 31.15 3.53 -3.18
CA PHE A 337 30.48 2.59 -2.30
C PHE A 337 31.01 2.79 -0.88
N ARG A 338 30.09 2.92 0.07
CA ARG A 338 30.37 2.98 1.49
C ARG A 338 30.18 1.60 2.12
N VAL A 339 31.22 1.14 2.79
CA VAL A 339 31.21 -0.06 3.61
C VAL A 339 30.90 0.34 5.04
N PHE A 340 29.89 -0.26 5.64
CA PHE A 340 29.67 -0.20 7.08
C PHE A 340 30.09 -1.52 7.68
N ALA A 341 31.03 -1.50 8.62
CA ALA A 341 31.42 -2.69 9.38
C ALA A 341 31.23 -2.41 10.87
N GLU A 342 30.38 -3.19 11.54
CA GLU A 342 30.10 -3.04 12.96
C GLU A 342 30.01 -4.40 13.65
N GLY A 343 30.50 -4.51 14.88
CA GLY A 343 30.48 -5.78 15.58
C GLY A 343 31.08 -5.78 16.98
N VAL A 344 31.18 -6.98 17.55
CA VAL A 344 31.62 -7.22 18.92
C VAL A 344 32.78 -8.22 18.97
N GLY A 345 33.78 -7.93 19.78
CA GLY A 345 35.00 -8.74 19.93
C GLY A 345 35.78 -8.30 21.16
N GLY A 346 36.45 -9.24 21.84
CA GLY A 346 37.26 -8.92 23.03
C GLY A 346 36.51 -8.27 24.20
N GLY A 347 35.18 -8.35 24.24
CA GLY A 347 34.33 -7.70 25.25
C GLY A 347 34.01 -6.23 24.97
N ALA A 348 34.32 -5.72 23.78
CA ALA A 348 33.96 -4.39 23.32
C ALA A 348 33.20 -4.44 22.00
N ALA A 349 32.61 -3.32 21.60
CA ALA A 349 31.95 -3.16 20.32
C ALA A 349 32.62 -2.05 19.51
N GLY A 350 32.55 -2.14 18.19
CA GLY A 350 33.25 -1.26 17.27
C GLY A 350 32.46 -1.05 16.00
N ARG A 351 32.73 0.07 15.33
CA ARG A 351 32.16 0.42 14.03
C ARG A 351 33.19 1.22 13.24
N VAL A 352 33.24 0.98 11.94
CA VAL A 352 34.00 1.78 10.99
C VAL A 352 33.22 1.93 9.69
N GLU A 353 33.49 3.02 8.99
CA GLU A 353 33.01 3.27 7.65
C GLU A 353 34.21 3.45 6.73
N GLU A 354 34.17 2.81 5.57
CA GLU A 354 35.22 2.90 4.56
C GLU A 354 34.58 3.19 3.21
N VAL A 355 35.21 4.00 2.36
CA VAL A 355 34.66 4.37 1.06
C VAL A 355 35.66 4.03 -0.04
N PHE A 356 35.21 3.31 -1.07
CA PHE A 356 35.99 3.06 -2.27
C PHE A 356 35.19 3.41 -3.53
N LYS A 357 35.89 3.63 -4.65
CA LYS A 357 35.27 4.12 -5.89
C LYS A 357 35.13 3.02 -6.95
N SER A 358 33.99 3.02 -7.62
CA SER A 358 33.74 2.32 -8.88
C SER A 358 33.73 3.33 -10.01
N SER A 359 34.68 3.24 -10.94
CA SER A 359 34.82 4.19 -12.05
C SER A 359 35.26 3.52 -13.33
N LEU A 360 34.77 4.01 -14.47
CA LEU A 360 35.33 3.73 -15.78
C LEU A 360 36.25 4.89 -16.20
N PRO A 361 37.33 4.64 -16.96
CA PRO A 361 38.15 5.70 -17.56
C PRO A 361 37.33 6.68 -18.41
N PHE A 362 36.25 6.17 -19.00
CA PHE A 362 35.23 6.92 -19.72
C PHE A 362 33.85 6.47 -19.26
N SER A 363 32.98 7.42 -18.90
CA SER A 363 31.63 7.09 -18.47
C SER A 363 30.60 8.13 -18.89
N MET A 364 29.35 7.68 -18.98
CA MET A 364 28.16 8.48 -19.16
C MET A 364 27.24 8.41 -17.95
N ASN A 365 26.50 9.47 -17.67
CA ASN A 365 25.44 9.49 -16.67
C ASN A 365 24.25 10.27 -17.22
N VAL A 366 23.05 9.68 -17.11
CA VAL A 366 21.80 10.27 -17.58
C VAL A 366 20.84 10.35 -16.40
N LYS A 367 20.28 11.55 -16.16
CA LYS A 367 19.15 11.69 -15.23
C LYS A 367 17.84 11.61 -16.00
N LEU A 368 16.94 10.75 -15.52
CA LEU A 368 15.59 10.58 -16.06
C LEU A 368 14.56 10.91 -14.98
N PRO A 369 13.41 11.52 -15.35
CA PRO A 369 12.27 11.59 -14.44
C PRO A 369 11.70 10.17 -14.23
N LEU A 370 11.07 9.95 -13.07
CA LEU A 370 10.44 8.66 -12.76
C LEU A 370 9.23 8.39 -13.66
N GLU A 371 8.47 9.44 -14.01
CA GLU A 371 7.26 9.37 -14.82
C GLU A 371 6.99 10.75 -15.46
N VAL A 372 6.44 10.78 -16.67
CA VAL A 372 6.07 12.01 -17.41
C VAL A 372 4.68 11.93 -18.03
N SER A 373 4.07 13.08 -18.30
CA SER A 373 2.78 13.14 -18.99
C SER A 373 2.97 13.21 -20.50
N ALA A 374 1.99 12.66 -21.23
CA ALA A 374 1.84 12.92 -22.65
C ALA A 374 1.84 14.45 -22.92
N GLY A 375 2.67 14.91 -23.84
CA GLY A 375 2.84 16.33 -24.17
C GLY A 375 3.75 17.14 -23.24
N ASP A 376 4.44 16.51 -22.27
CA ASP A 376 5.57 17.16 -21.59
C ASP A 376 6.78 17.23 -22.55
N SER A 377 7.70 18.18 -22.31
CA SER A 377 8.94 18.31 -23.05
C SER A 377 10.12 18.22 -22.09
N LEU A 378 11.09 17.38 -22.40
CA LEU A 378 12.25 17.09 -21.55
C LEU A 378 13.52 17.60 -22.21
N GLN A 379 14.49 17.96 -21.38
CA GLN A 379 15.88 18.10 -21.79
C GLN A 379 16.73 17.16 -20.94
N LEU A 380 16.97 15.96 -21.46
CA LEU A 380 17.68 14.91 -20.73
C LEU A 380 19.17 15.28 -20.57
N PRO A 381 19.67 15.49 -19.33
CA PRO A 381 21.07 15.78 -19.11
C PRO A 381 21.89 14.49 -19.24
N LEU A 382 22.77 14.46 -20.22
CA LEU A 382 23.77 13.41 -20.43
C LEU A 382 25.16 13.97 -20.10
N THR A 383 25.72 13.54 -18.96
CA THR A 383 27.05 13.95 -18.52
C THR A 383 28.07 12.87 -18.85
N PHE A 384 29.12 13.25 -19.56
CA PHE A 384 30.29 12.43 -19.80
C PHE A 384 31.39 12.78 -18.79
N SER A 385 32.12 11.78 -18.33
CA SER A 385 33.32 11.96 -17.50
C SER A 385 34.50 11.23 -18.14
N ASN A 386 35.61 11.95 -18.29
CA ASN A 386 36.90 11.40 -18.69
C ASN A 386 37.83 11.42 -17.47
N GLU A 387 38.05 10.24 -16.88
CA GLU A 387 38.94 10.06 -15.73
C GLU A 387 40.35 9.59 -16.17
N SER A 388 40.63 9.59 -17.48
CA SER A 388 41.95 9.24 -18.03
C SER A 388 42.88 10.46 -18.16
N GLU A 389 44.16 10.19 -18.39
CA GLU A 389 45.19 11.22 -18.61
C GLU A 389 45.22 11.77 -20.04
N GLU A 390 44.44 11.21 -20.97
CA GLU A 390 44.38 11.61 -22.38
C GLU A 390 43.01 12.17 -22.78
N PRO A 391 42.95 13.09 -23.77
CA PRO A 391 41.68 13.49 -24.35
C PRO A 391 41.02 12.31 -25.07
N LEU A 392 39.69 12.24 -24.94
CA LEU A 392 38.84 11.21 -25.55
C LEU A 392 37.95 11.81 -26.62
N ASP A 393 38.03 11.27 -27.84
CA ASP A 393 37.11 11.58 -28.93
C ASP A 393 35.96 10.56 -28.92
N VAL A 394 34.79 11.02 -28.51
CA VAL A 394 33.61 10.19 -28.24
C VAL A 394 32.66 10.25 -29.43
N ALA A 395 32.30 9.10 -29.98
CA ALA A 395 31.17 8.92 -30.88
C ALA A 395 29.96 8.45 -30.07
N LEU A 396 28.92 9.28 -30.05
CA LEU A 396 27.67 9.07 -29.31
C LEU A 396 26.52 8.73 -30.27
N THR A 397 25.67 7.80 -29.87
CA THR A 397 24.39 7.49 -30.52
C THR A 397 23.28 7.47 -29.47
N ALA A 398 22.16 8.12 -29.77
CA ALA A 398 20.97 8.16 -28.92
C ALA A 398 19.77 7.57 -29.67
N SER A 399 18.97 6.74 -28.99
CA SER A 399 17.75 6.16 -29.54
C SER A 399 16.65 6.12 -28.48
N PHE A 400 15.41 6.34 -28.91
CA PHE A 400 14.24 6.46 -28.05
C PHE A 400 13.12 5.53 -28.53
N GLY A 401 12.36 4.97 -27.59
CA GLY A 401 11.17 4.18 -27.88
C GLY A 401 10.04 5.01 -28.49
N SER A 402 8.99 4.34 -28.98
CA SER A 402 7.93 4.94 -29.80
C SER A 402 7.08 6.03 -29.13
N LEU A 403 7.19 6.21 -27.81
CA LEU A 403 6.43 7.23 -27.06
C LEU A 403 7.21 8.53 -26.87
N LEU A 404 8.49 8.55 -27.24
CA LEU A 404 9.40 9.67 -27.08
C LEU A 404 9.99 10.03 -28.43
N THR A 405 10.03 11.32 -28.77
CA THR A 405 10.57 11.80 -30.04
C THR A 405 11.63 12.84 -29.78
N LEU A 406 12.81 12.64 -30.36
CA LEU A 406 13.89 13.61 -30.27
C LEU A 406 13.51 14.85 -31.08
N THR A 407 13.54 16.03 -30.45
CA THR A 407 13.10 17.29 -31.09
C THR A 407 13.99 17.66 -32.29
N HIS A 408 15.26 17.26 -32.26
CA HIS A 408 16.21 17.42 -33.35
C HIS A 408 16.89 16.10 -33.68
N GLU A 409 16.48 15.43 -34.77
CA GLU A 409 17.04 14.14 -35.18
C GLU A 409 18.56 14.15 -35.39
N ALA A 410 19.14 15.31 -35.74
CA ALA A 410 20.59 15.48 -35.89
C ALA A 410 21.36 15.22 -34.58
N ASP A 411 20.72 15.34 -33.42
CA ASP A 411 21.34 15.04 -32.13
C ASP A 411 21.46 13.53 -31.89
N ALA A 412 20.77 12.69 -32.65
CA ALA A 412 20.81 11.23 -32.49
C ALA A 412 22.21 10.63 -32.68
N SER A 413 23.12 11.34 -33.36
CA SER A 413 24.53 10.96 -33.46
C SER A 413 25.42 12.19 -33.35
N GLN A 414 26.32 12.21 -32.36
CA GLN A 414 27.24 13.32 -32.15
C GLN A 414 28.68 12.83 -31.94
N THR A 415 29.65 13.67 -32.32
CA THR A 415 31.06 13.46 -31.98
C THR A 415 31.53 14.60 -31.10
N LEU A 416 32.15 14.28 -29.97
CA LEU A 416 32.65 15.28 -29.02
C LEU A 416 34.01 14.88 -28.44
N THR A 417 34.88 15.86 -28.23
CA THR A 417 36.12 15.67 -27.47
C THR A 417 35.89 16.06 -26.00
N ILE A 418 36.43 15.26 -25.08
CA ILE A 418 36.42 15.48 -23.64
C ILE A 418 37.85 15.48 -23.12
N GLU A 419 38.26 16.59 -22.51
CA GLU A 419 39.62 16.77 -21.98
C GLU A 419 39.91 15.84 -20.79
N PRO A 420 41.19 15.51 -20.52
CA PRO A 420 41.61 14.71 -19.37
C PRO A 420 41.06 15.24 -18.04
N GLY A 421 40.57 14.37 -17.17
CA GLY A 421 40.06 14.72 -15.84
C GLY A 421 38.85 15.68 -15.85
N SER A 422 38.17 15.83 -17.00
CA SER A 422 37.07 16.78 -17.16
C SER A 422 35.72 16.08 -17.35
N ARG A 423 34.65 16.84 -17.09
CA ARG A 423 33.27 16.43 -17.35
C ARG A 423 32.63 17.37 -18.34
N LYS A 424 31.79 16.83 -19.21
CA LYS A 424 31.04 17.60 -20.21
C LYS A 424 29.60 17.12 -20.24
N SER A 425 28.65 18.03 -20.21
CA SER A 425 27.22 17.70 -20.28
C SER A 425 26.61 18.13 -21.61
N LEU A 426 25.80 17.26 -22.19
CA LEU A 426 24.90 17.54 -23.29
C LEU A 426 23.45 17.45 -22.80
N PHE A 427 22.54 18.15 -23.46
CA PHE A 427 21.12 18.14 -23.13
C PHE A 427 20.33 17.75 -24.35
N PHE A 428 19.59 16.65 -24.27
CA PHE A 428 18.81 16.10 -25.37
C PHE A 428 17.36 16.54 -25.23
N ALA A 429 16.90 17.40 -26.14
CA ALA A 429 15.50 17.83 -26.19
C ALA A 429 14.63 16.69 -26.73
N VAL A 430 13.69 16.21 -25.90
CA VAL A 430 12.83 15.06 -26.19
C VAL A 430 11.38 15.43 -25.85
N ASP A 431 10.48 15.25 -26.80
CA ASP A 431 9.05 15.48 -26.63
C ASP A 431 8.31 14.17 -26.37
N VAL A 432 7.36 14.18 -25.42
CA VAL A 432 6.51 13.02 -25.12
C VAL A 432 5.31 12.99 -26.06
N THR A 433 5.41 12.23 -27.13
CA THR A 433 4.37 12.14 -28.19
C THR A 433 3.40 10.99 -27.96
N GLY A 434 3.82 9.95 -27.23
CA GLY A 434 2.96 8.82 -26.88
C GLY A 434 1.93 9.15 -25.80
N LEU A 435 0.80 8.44 -25.81
CA LEU A 435 -0.28 8.66 -24.86
C LEU A 435 -0.05 7.95 -23.52
N GLN A 436 0.44 6.70 -23.54
CA GLN A 436 0.68 5.90 -22.34
C GLN A 436 1.62 4.73 -22.60
N GLY A 437 2.28 4.27 -21.54
CA GLY A 437 3.08 3.05 -21.54
C GLY A 437 4.53 3.32 -21.17
N ASP A 438 5.37 2.34 -21.45
CA ASP A 438 6.79 2.36 -21.12
C ASP A 438 7.58 2.65 -22.40
N SER A 439 8.54 3.58 -22.33
CA SER A 439 9.40 3.92 -23.46
C SER A 439 10.87 3.79 -23.08
N GLU A 440 11.64 3.09 -23.91
CA GLU A 440 13.08 2.97 -23.74
C GLU A 440 13.80 4.29 -24.06
N VAL A 441 14.83 4.60 -23.28
CA VAL A 441 15.82 5.65 -23.51
C VAL A 441 17.19 4.98 -23.54
N ARG A 442 17.87 5.08 -24.68
CA ARG A 442 19.16 4.43 -24.91
C ARG A 442 20.19 5.43 -25.40
N PHE A 443 21.35 5.44 -24.74
CA PHE A 443 22.54 6.20 -25.14
C PHE A 443 23.73 5.24 -25.21
N ALA A 444 24.44 5.22 -26.32
CA ALA A 444 25.65 4.42 -26.52
C ALA A 444 26.79 5.35 -26.96
N ALA A 445 27.93 5.27 -26.29
CA ALA A 445 29.10 6.08 -26.63
C ALA A 445 30.36 5.23 -26.68
N SER A 446 31.26 5.56 -27.62
CA SER A 446 32.52 4.85 -27.80
C SER A 446 33.68 5.80 -28.09
N SER A 447 34.87 5.46 -27.57
CA SER A 447 36.12 6.20 -27.80
C SER A 447 37.33 5.29 -27.62
N LYS A 448 38.23 5.21 -28.61
CA LYS A 448 39.53 4.49 -28.54
C LYS A 448 39.45 3.07 -27.89
N GLY A 449 38.41 2.30 -28.19
CA GLY A 449 38.22 0.94 -27.63
C GLY A 449 37.52 0.88 -26.26
N LEU A 450 37.22 2.04 -25.67
CA LEU A 450 36.30 2.18 -24.53
C LEU A 450 34.88 2.38 -25.08
N SER A 451 33.89 1.76 -24.45
CA SER A 451 32.49 1.99 -24.75
C SER A 451 31.68 1.99 -23.47
N ASP A 452 30.67 2.85 -23.41
CA ASP A 452 29.67 2.85 -22.36
C ASP A 452 28.28 2.92 -23.01
N GLU A 453 27.33 2.21 -22.42
CA GLU A 453 25.97 2.11 -22.92
C GLU A 453 24.98 2.14 -21.75
N PHE A 454 24.00 3.02 -21.86
CA PHE A 454 22.92 3.25 -20.91
C PHE A 454 21.58 2.90 -21.57
N VAL A 455 20.80 2.04 -20.93
CA VAL A 455 19.43 1.69 -21.35
C VAL A 455 18.52 1.72 -20.13
N ARG A 456 17.49 2.58 -20.15
CA ARG A 456 16.46 2.62 -19.10
C ARG A 456 15.10 2.98 -19.69
N THR A 457 14.05 2.67 -18.94
CA THR A 457 12.66 2.95 -19.33
C THR A 457 12.13 4.18 -18.60
N VAL A 458 11.36 5.01 -19.30
CA VAL A 458 10.55 6.09 -18.72
C VAL A 458 9.07 5.76 -18.89
N ARG A 459 8.30 5.88 -17.80
CA ARG A 459 6.84 5.70 -17.82
C ARG A 459 6.16 6.96 -18.35
N VAL A 460 5.33 6.80 -19.37
CA VAL A 460 4.44 7.84 -19.91
C VAL A 460 3.01 7.59 -19.44
N VAL A 461 2.38 8.61 -18.89
CA VAL A 461 0.96 8.60 -18.47
C VAL A 461 0.13 9.61 -19.24
N PRO A 462 -1.15 9.32 -19.57
CA PRO A 462 -1.96 10.30 -20.28
C PRO A 462 -2.26 11.50 -19.39
N ARG A 463 -2.50 12.66 -20.02
CA ARG A 463 -2.93 13.87 -19.32
C ARG A 463 -4.38 13.74 -18.80
N GLY A 464 -4.64 14.47 -17.73
CA GLY A 464 -5.96 14.53 -17.10
C GLY A 464 -6.28 13.33 -16.22
N PHE A 465 -7.34 13.51 -15.45
CA PHE A 465 -7.86 12.54 -14.50
C PHE A 465 -8.90 11.65 -15.18
N PRO A 466 -8.86 10.33 -14.92
CA PRO A 466 -9.93 9.45 -15.36
C PRO A 466 -11.24 9.89 -14.73
N GLN A 467 -12.26 9.99 -15.56
CA GLN A 467 -13.65 10.24 -15.23
C GLN A 467 -14.46 9.06 -15.77
N GLU A 468 -15.52 8.74 -15.06
CA GLU A 468 -16.33 7.57 -15.32
C GLU A 468 -17.81 7.96 -15.30
N MET A 469 -18.55 7.47 -16.28
CA MET A 469 -20.00 7.57 -16.37
C MET A 469 -20.58 6.22 -16.70
N SER A 470 -21.74 5.94 -16.10
CA SER A 470 -22.25 4.59 -16.10
C SER A 470 -23.77 4.59 -16.04
N PHE A 471 -24.40 3.70 -16.80
CA PHE A 471 -25.86 3.51 -16.82
C PHE A 471 -26.18 2.03 -16.79
N SER A 472 -27.26 1.64 -16.14
CA SER A 472 -27.77 0.27 -16.17
C SER A 472 -29.29 0.26 -16.16
N GLY A 473 -29.85 -0.93 -16.29
CA GLY A 473 -31.29 -1.14 -16.25
C GLY A 473 -31.68 -2.43 -16.95
N THR A 474 -32.96 -2.54 -17.28
CA THR A 474 -33.49 -3.67 -18.04
C THR A 474 -34.06 -3.17 -19.38
N ALA A 475 -33.50 -3.67 -20.48
CA ALA A 475 -33.85 -3.33 -21.85
C ALA A 475 -35.09 -4.09 -22.34
N LYS A 476 -36.15 -3.32 -22.61
CA LYS A 476 -37.33 -3.77 -23.34
C LYS A 476 -37.87 -2.62 -24.19
N GLY A 477 -37.96 -2.80 -25.51
CA GLY A 477 -38.28 -1.71 -26.43
C GLY A 477 -37.12 -0.72 -26.54
N LYS A 478 -37.44 0.58 -26.66
CA LYS A 478 -36.46 1.66 -26.83
C LYS A 478 -36.12 2.34 -25.51
N LEU A 479 -34.82 2.49 -25.25
CA LEU A 479 -34.23 3.21 -24.12
C LEU A 479 -33.24 4.25 -24.62
N THR A 480 -33.19 5.41 -23.96
CA THR A 480 -32.26 6.50 -24.30
C THR A 480 -31.63 7.07 -23.03
N HIS A 481 -30.31 7.18 -23.02
CA HIS A 481 -29.51 7.80 -21.97
C HIS A 481 -28.83 9.06 -22.49
N GLU A 482 -28.76 10.09 -21.67
CA GLU A 482 -27.96 11.29 -21.93
C GLU A 482 -26.64 11.20 -21.16
N ALA A 483 -25.52 11.40 -21.85
CA ALA A 483 -24.18 11.40 -21.25
C ALA A 483 -23.48 12.74 -21.53
N ASP A 484 -23.19 13.52 -20.49
CA ASP A 484 -22.46 14.79 -20.60
C ASP A 484 -21.01 14.61 -20.19
N LEU A 485 -20.11 14.53 -21.18
CA LEU A 485 -18.68 14.32 -20.98
C LEU A 485 -17.92 15.61 -20.66
N GLY A 486 -18.60 16.77 -20.58
CA GLY A 486 -17.98 18.07 -20.30
C GLY A 486 -16.76 18.34 -21.20
N ASP A 487 -15.65 18.78 -20.59
CA ASP A 487 -14.39 19.08 -21.28
C ASP A 487 -13.49 17.83 -21.44
N ALA A 488 -14.09 16.69 -21.82
CA ALA A 488 -13.37 15.45 -22.07
C ALA A 488 -12.26 15.63 -23.13
N VAL A 489 -11.10 15.04 -22.85
CA VAL A 489 -9.98 14.98 -23.78
C VAL A 489 -10.31 13.95 -24.86
N MET A 490 -10.68 14.42 -26.05
CA MET A 490 -11.03 13.55 -27.18
C MET A 490 -9.86 12.63 -27.55
N GLY A 491 -10.16 11.37 -27.85
CA GLY A 491 -9.17 10.28 -28.02
C GLY A 491 -8.88 9.49 -26.75
N THR A 492 -9.33 9.96 -25.57
CA THR A 492 -9.29 9.19 -24.31
C THR A 492 -10.61 8.51 -23.97
N VAL A 493 -11.67 8.76 -24.74
CA VAL A 493 -13.00 8.22 -24.47
C VAL A 493 -13.01 6.73 -24.81
N VAL A 494 -13.30 5.89 -23.83
CA VAL A 494 -13.55 4.46 -23.99
C VAL A 494 -14.98 4.21 -23.56
N ALA A 495 -15.80 3.66 -24.44
CA ALA A 495 -17.18 3.36 -24.13
C ALA A 495 -17.52 1.93 -24.53
N SER A 496 -18.28 1.26 -23.67
CA SER A 496 -18.81 -0.07 -23.90
C SER A 496 -20.28 -0.15 -23.51
N VAL A 497 -21.03 -0.99 -24.24
CA VAL A 497 -22.41 -1.32 -23.90
C VAL A 497 -22.54 -2.83 -23.89
N ARG A 498 -23.11 -3.38 -22.82
CA ARG A 498 -23.28 -4.82 -22.62
C ARG A 498 -24.73 -5.13 -22.28
N LEU A 499 -25.29 -6.16 -22.91
CA LEU A 499 -26.61 -6.71 -22.56
C LEU A 499 -26.45 -8.17 -22.16
N TYR A 500 -27.29 -8.58 -21.21
CA TYR A 500 -27.07 -9.80 -20.46
C TYR A 500 -28.21 -10.79 -20.65
N PRO A 501 -28.10 -11.64 -21.69
CA PRO A 501 -29.09 -12.64 -22.01
C PRO A 501 -29.44 -13.63 -20.87
N GLY A 502 -28.51 -13.94 -19.96
CA GLY A 502 -28.77 -14.81 -18.82
C GLY A 502 -28.22 -14.26 -17.50
N PRO A 503 -28.73 -14.72 -16.34
CA PRO A 503 -28.21 -14.35 -15.02
C PRO A 503 -26.69 -14.54 -14.92
N VAL A 504 -26.16 -15.59 -15.58
CA VAL A 504 -24.73 -15.88 -15.63
C VAL A 504 -23.96 -14.85 -16.46
N SER A 505 -24.45 -14.48 -17.64
CA SER A 505 -23.82 -13.45 -18.49
C SER A 505 -23.76 -12.08 -17.80
N THR A 506 -24.81 -11.73 -17.04
CA THR A 506 -24.88 -10.47 -16.29
C THR A 506 -23.69 -10.36 -15.36
N MET A 507 -23.43 -11.43 -14.62
CA MET A 507 -22.39 -11.42 -13.61
C MET A 507 -21.02 -11.40 -14.28
N VAL A 508 -20.70 -12.39 -15.12
CA VAL A 508 -19.36 -12.63 -15.71
C VAL A 508 -18.76 -11.41 -16.41
N SER A 509 -19.50 -10.81 -17.34
CA SER A 509 -19.01 -9.66 -18.11
C SER A 509 -18.88 -8.38 -17.25
N GLY A 510 -19.49 -8.33 -16.06
CA GLY A 510 -19.18 -7.28 -15.08
C GLY A 510 -18.00 -7.62 -14.17
N LEU A 511 -17.65 -8.90 -14.00
CA LEU A 511 -16.57 -9.32 -13.09
C LEU A 511 -15.19 -8.82 -13.53
N ASP A 512 -14.87 -8.84 -14.82
CA ASP A 512 -13.57 -8.35 -15.32
C ASP A 512 -13.37 -6.83 -15.07
N GLY A 513 -14.43 -6.03 -15.23
CA GLY A 513 -14.42 -4.60 -14.92
C GLY A 513 -14.34 -4.27 -13.41
N MET A 514 -14.70 -5.23 -12.56
CA MET A 514 -14.62 -5.10 -11.10
C MET A 514 -13.24 -5.48 -10.53
N LEU A 515 -12.38 -6.17 -11.29
CA LEU A 515 -11.05 -6.58 -10.82
C LEU A 515 -10.13 -5.38 -10.60
N ARG A 516 -9.77 -5.11 -9.33
CA ARG A 516 -8.95 -3.96 -8.94
C ARG A 516 -7.76 -4.36 -8.07
N GLN A 517 -6.64 -3.65 -8.26
CA GLN A 517 -5.44 -3.81 -7.45
C GLN A 517 -5.67 -3.31 -6.01
N PRO A 518 -5.36 -4.11 -4.98
CA PRO A 518 -5.48 -3.68 -3.60
C PRO A 518 -4.44 -2.64 -3.20
N THR A 519 -4.93 -1.47 -2.79
CA THR A 519 -4.12 -0.31 -2.38
C THR A 519 -4.65 0.29 -1.08
N GLY A 520 -3.94 1.26 -0.50
CA GLY A 520 -4.47 1.98 0.67
C GLY A 520 -4.30 1.26 2.01
N CYS A 521 -5.15 1.63 2.97
CA CYS A 521 -5.29 1.02 4.30
C CYS A 521 -6.13 -0.28 4.26
N PHE A 522 -6.32 -0.97 5.40
CA PHE A 522 -7.08 -2.23 5.45
C PHE A 522 -8.45 -2.13 4.77
N GLU A 523 -9.22 -1.09 5.06
CA GLU A 523 -10.56 -0.92 4.47
C GLU A 523 -10.52 -0.77 2.95
N GLN A 524 -9.58 0.01 2.41
CA GLN A 524 -9.40 0.20 0.96
C GLN A 524 -8.89 -1.07 0.27
N ALA A 525 -7.91 -1.74 0.87
CA ALA A 525 -7.36 -2.99 0.37
C ALA A 525 -8.46 -4.06 0.35
N SER A 526 -9.24 -4.17 1.41
CA SER A 526 -10.39 -5.08 1.51
C SER A 526 -11.46 -4.68 0.52
N SER A 527 -11.66 -3.37 0.33
CA SER A 527 -12.69 -2.84 -0.57
C SER A 527 -12.48 -3.12 -2.04
N THR A 528 -11.26 -3.46 -2.41
CA THR A 528 -10.87 -3.86 -3.76
C THR A 528 -10.68 -5.36 -3.85
N ASN A 529 -10.13 -5.98 -2.80
CA ASN A 529 -9.82 -7.39 -2.78
C ASN A 529 -11.03 -8.29 -2.53
N TYR A 530 -11.97 -7.90 -1.66
CA TYR A 530 -13.14 -8.71 -1.35
C TYR A 530 -14.06 -8.89 -2.58
N PRO A 531 -14.32 -7.87 -3.42
CA PRO A 531 -14.94 -8.09 -4.73
C PRO A 531 -14.17 -9.10 -5.61
N ASN A 532 -12.83 -9.08 -5.62
CA ASN A 532 -12.04 -10.08 -6.36
C ASN A 532 -12.27 -11.51 -5.82
N VAL A 533 -12.48 -11.68 -4.51
CA VAL A 533 -12.85 -12.98 -3.91
C VAL A 533 -14.19 -13.46 -4.45
N MET A 534 -15.20 -12.59 -4.44
CA MET A 534 -16.54 -12.90 -4.94
C MET A 534 -16.51 -13.25 -6.44
N VAL A 535 -15.71 -12.53 -7.22
CA VAL A 535 -15.46 -12.82 -8.64
C VAL A 535 -14.91 -14.23 -8.80
N MET A 536 -13.85 -14.58 -8.07
CA MET A 536 -13.23 -15.91 -8.18
C MET A 536 -14.18 -17.03 -7.74
N GLN A 537 -14.91 -16.85 -6.63
CA GLN A 537 -15.88 -17.84 -6.12
C GLN A 537 -16.91 -18.15 -7.20
N TYR A 538 -17.45 -17.09 -7.81
CA TYR A 538 -18.43 -17.23 -8.87
C TYR A 538 -17.88 -17.97 -10.10
N LEU A 539 -16.66 -17.62 -10.55
CA LEU A 539 -16.02 -18.27 -11.70
C LEU A 539 -15.84 -19.79 -11.45
N GLN A 540 -15.43 -20.17 -10.24
CA GLN A 540 -15.27 -21.57 -9.83
C GLN A 540 -16.61 -22.31 -9.74
N GLU A 541 -17.64 -21.71 -9.13
CA GLU A 541 -18.96 -22.35 -8.94
C GLU A 541 -19.74 -22.56 -10.26
N ASN A 542 -19.47 -21.75 -11.28
CA ASN A 542 -20.18 -21.78 -12.56
C ASN A 542 -19.39 -22.44 -13.70
N ASP A 543 -18.28 -23.13 -13.38
CA ASP A 543 -17.41 -23.83 -14.33
C ASP A 543 -16.92 -22.94 -15.49
N ILE A 544 -16.57 -21.68 -15.18
CA ILE A 544 -16.16 -20.69 -16.20
C ILE A 544 -14.65 -20.78 -16.41
N ALA A 545 -14.25 -21.29 -17.58
CA ALA A 545 -12.86 -21.54 -17.92
C ALA A 545 -12.24 -20.39 -18.75
N ASP A 546 -12.08 -19.21 -18.12
CA ASP A 546 -11.23 -18.14 -18.66
C ASP A 546 -9.89 -18.12 -17.93
N VAL A 547 -8.85 -18.66 -18.59
CA VAL A 547 -7.52 -18.83 -17.99
C VAL A 547 -6.89 -17.49 -17.63
N GLN A 548 -7.01 -16.47 -18.49
CA GLN A 548 -6.39 -15.16 -18.24
C GLN A 548 -7.07 -14.45 -17.07
N LEU A 549 -8.40 -14.51 -17.01
CA LEU A 549 -9.18 -13.92 -15.93
C LEU A 549 -8.86 -14.60 -14.59
N ILE A 550 -8.72 -15.93 -14.58
CA ILE A 550 -8.36 -16.70 -13.37
C ILE A 550 -6.94 -16.37 -12.91
N GLU A 551 -5.95 -16.34 -13.81
CA GLU A 551 -4.56 -16.01 -13.45
C GLU A 551 -4.45 -14.59 -12.87
N ARG A 552 -5.09 -13.60 -13.53
CA ARG A 552 -5.13 -12.22 -13.05
C ARG A 552 -5.83 -12.12 -11.70
N SER A 553 -6.98 -12.77 -11.54
CA SER A 553 -7.72 -12.77 -10.27
C SER A 553 -6.91 -13.39 -9.14
N ASN A 554 -6.20 -14.50 -9.38
CA ASN A 554 -5.31 -15.13 -8.39
C ASN A 554 -4.17 -14.21 -7.96
N ALA A 555 -3.53 -13.51 -8.88
CA ALA A 555 -2.47 -12.55 -8.56
C ALA A 555 -3.01 -11.41 -7.67
N LEU A 556 -4.18 -10.88 -8.00
CA LEU A 556 -4.84 -9.84 -7.21
C LEU A 556 -5.22 -10.32 -5.80
N LEU A 557 -5.71 -11.56 -5.67
CA LEU A 557 -6.03 -12.18 -4.38
C LEU A 557 -4.79 -12.40 -3.52
N GLN A 558 -3.68 -12.84 -4.12
CA GLN A 558 -2.41 -13.00 -3.41
C GLN A 558 -1.90 -11.67 -2.86
N ASP A 559 -1.86 -10.64 -3.70
CA ASP A 559 -1.43 -9.30 -3.29
C ASP A 559 -2.32 -8.74 -2.18
N GLY A 560 -3.64 -8.91 -2.33
CA GLY A 560 -4.62 -8.49 -1.34
C GLY A 560 -4.47 -9.21 -0.01
N TYR A 561 -4.33 -10.54 -0.03
CA TYR A 561 -4.14 -11.34 1.18
C TYR A 561 -2.86 -10.95 1.95
N LEU A 562 -1.73 -10.81 1.25
CA LEU A 562 -0.47 -10.40 1.86
C LEU A 562 -0.57 -9.00 2.48
N LYS A 563 -1.26 -8.08 1.80
CA LYS A 563 -1.44 -6.71 2.28
C LYS A 563 -2.38 -6.66 3.48
N LEU A 564 -3.53 -7.32 3.40
CA LEU A 564 -4.55 -7.33 4.45
C LEU A 564 -4.05 -7.96 5.75
N THR A 565 -3.35 -9.09 5.65
CA THR A 565 -2.72 -9.74 6.81
C THR A 565 -1.64 -8.87 7.46
N GLY A 566 -1.03 -7.95 6.70
CA GLY A 566 -0.08 -6.97 7.20
C GLY A 566 -0.67 -5.91 8.15
N TYR A 567 -2.00 -5.74 8.17
CA TYR A 567 -2.69 -4.84 9.10
C TYR A 567 -3.23 -5.54 10.36
N GLU A 568 -2.83 -6.80 10.59
CA GLU A 568 -3.14 -7.49 11.85
C GLU A 568 -2.43 -6.76 13.02
N SER A 569 -3.21 -6.33 14.00
CA SER A 569 -2.68 -5.66 15.18
C SER A 569 -1.88 -6.63 16.06
N PRO A 570 -0.96 -6.14 16.92
CA PRO A 570 -0.25 -7.01 17.85
C PRO A 570 -1.17 -7.83 18.76
N GLN A 571 -2.36 -7.30 19.11
CA GLN A 571 -3.39 -8.03 19.85
C GLN A 571 -4.27 -8.95 19.00
N LYS A 572 -4.01 -9.09 17.69
CA LYS A 572 -4.72 -9.98 16.75
C LYS A 572 -6.13 -9.54 16.32
N GLY A 573 -6.47 -8.27 16.55
CA GLY A 573 -7.57 -7.62 15.83
C GLY A 573 -7.07 -6.97 14.54
N TYR A 574 -7.94 -6.33 13.77
CA TYR A 574 -7.57 -5.53 12.60
C TYR A 574 -7.83 -4.05 12.82
N GLU A 575 -6.91 -3.23 12.32
CA GLU A 575 -6.96 -1.76 12.35
C GLU A 575 -6.50 -1.24 10.98
N TRP A 576 -6.96 -0.07 10.53
CA TRP A 576 -6.68 0.46 9.19
C TRP A 576 -5.20 0.41 8.78
N PHE A 577 -4.29 0.60 9.73
CA PHE A 577 -2.84 0.65 9.51
C PHE A 577 -2.06 -0.32 10.41
N GLY A 578 -2.74 -1.29 11.05
CA GLY A 578 -2.11 -2.27 11.95
C GLY A 578 -1.82 -1.79 13.37
N GLY A 579 -2.41 -0.68 13.80
CA GLY A 579 -2.29 -0.18 15.18
C GLY A 579 -3.10 -0.97 16.22
N ASP A 580 -2.82 -0.73 17.51
CA ASP A 580 -3.58 -1.30 18.63
C ASP A 580 -4.42 -0.25 19.40
N PRO A 581 -5.57 -0.63 19.97
CA PRO A 581 -6.24 -1.94 19.78
C PRO A 581 -6.98 -1.99 18.43
N GLY A 582 -7.16 -3.21 17.90
CA GLY A 582 -7.99 -3.44 16.72
C GLY A 582 -9.43 -2.90 16.86
N HIS A 583 -10.10 -2.71 15.74
CA HIS A 583 -11.47 -2.20 15.66
C HIS A 583 -12.46 -3.34 15.44
N GLU A 584 -13.53 -3.42 16.24
CA GLU A 584 -14.44 -4.58 16.26
C GLU A 584 -15.17 -4.80 14.92
N ALA A 585 -15.79 -3.77 14.35
CA ALA A 585 -16.51 -3.91 13.09
C ALA A 585 -15.58 -4.20 11.89
N LEU A 586 -14.43 -3.53 11.81
CA LEU A 586 -13.39 -3.79 10.81
C LEU A 586 -12.83 -5.22 10.91
N THR A 587 -12.62 -5.71 12.14
CA THR A 587 -12.17 -7.08 12.39
C THR A 587 -13.23 -8.10 11.99
N ALA A 588 -14.51 -7.82 12.25
CA ALA A 588 -15.62 -8.67 11.77
C ALA A 588 -15.75 -8.67 10.25
N TYR A 589 -15.47 -7.52 9.62
CA TYR A 589 -15.43 -7.44 8.16
C TYR A 589 -14.26 -8.26 7.57
N GLY A 590 -13.07 -8.16 8.16
CA GLY A 590 -11.94 -9.01 7.81
C GLY A 590 -12.22 -10.50 8.01
N LEU A 591 -12.89 -10.87 9.10
CA LEU A 591 -13.29 -12.25 9.35
C LEU A 591 -14.18 -12.80 8.21
N LEU A 592 -15.17 -12.02 7.78
CA LEU A 592 -16.03 -12.38 6.64
C LEU A 592 -15.23 -12.54 5.36
N GLU A 593 -14.36 -11.56 5.03
CA GLU A 593 -13.53 -11.62 3.82
C GLU A 593 -12.61 -12.84 3.81
N PHE A 594 -11.87 -13.09 4.90
CA PHE A 594 -10.96 -14.23 4.97
C PHE A 594 -11.67 -15.58 5.01
N HIS A 595 -12.87 -15.63 5.61
CA HIS A 595 -13.70 -16.83 5.58
C HIS A 595 -14.12 -17.18 4.16
N ASP A 596 -14.68 -16.24 3.42
CA ASP A 596 -15.08 -16.46 2.02
C ASP A 596 -13.86 -16.72 1.12
N MET A 597 -12.77 -15.99 1.34
CA MET A 597 -11.54 -16.15 0.56
C MET A 597 -10.96 -17.55 0.67
N ALA A 598 -11.19 -18.25 1.80
CA ALA A 598 -10.73 -19.61 1.99
C ALA A 598 -11.35 -20.62 1.00
N ASP A 599 -12.48 -20.30 0.38
CA ASP A 599 -13.12 -21.16 -0.63
C ASP A 599 -12.35 -21.17 -1.96
N VAL A 600 -11.59 -20.10 -2.24
CA VAL A 600 -10.96 -19.87 -3.55
C VAL A 600 -9.45 -19.66 -3.50
N TYR A 601 -8.91 -19.39 -2.32
CA TYR A 601 -7.53 -19.07 -2.09
C TYR A 601 -7.03 -19.70 -0.79
N GLN A 602 -5.73 -19.97 -0.70
CA GLN A 602 -5.12 -20.61 0.48
C GLN A 602 -4.94 -19.63 1.63
N VAL A 603 -5.99 -19.43 2.43
CA VAL A 603 -5.98 -18.63 3.67
C VAL A 603 -5.44 -19.46 4.85
N ASP A 604 -4.67 -18.85 5.76
CA ASP A 604 -4.22 -19.50 7.01
C ASP A 604 -5.43 -19.75 7.94
N PRO A 605 -5.84 -21.01 8.19
CA PRO A 605 -7.00 -21.29 9.03
C PRO A 605 -6.79 -20.85 10.48
N LYS A 606 -5.54 -20.83 10.98
CA LYS A 606 -5.23 -20.34 12.32
C LYS A 606 -5.40 -18.83 12.44
N MET A 607 -5.27 -18.11 11.32
CA MET A 607 -5.53 -16.67 11.27
C MET A 607 -7.03 -16.41 11.39
N VAL A 608 -7.86 -17.10 10.62
CA VAL A 608 -9.32 -17.00 10.72
C VAL A 608 -9.80 -17.34 12.13
N GLU A 609 -9.28 -18.43 12.72
CA GLU A 609 -9.61 -18.83 14.09
C GLU A 609 -9.23 -17.76 15.12
N ARG A 610 -8.00 -17.23 15.08
CA ARG A 610 -7.56 -16.23 16.06
C ARG A 610 -8.29 -14.88 15.88
N THR A 611 -8.66 -14.50 14.66
CA THR A 611 -9.50 -13.32 14.40
C THR A 611 -10.89 -13.49 15.02
N ALA A 612 -11.52 -14.66 14.86
CA ALA A 612 -12.78 -14.97 15.53
C ALA A 612 -12.64 -14.98 17.06
N GLN A 613 -11.56 -15.57 17.60
CA GLN A 613 -11.28 -15.56 19.05
C GLN A 613 -11.08 -14.13 19.58
N TRP A 614 -10.45 -13.25 18.81
CA TRP A 614 -10.32 -11.86 19.19
C TRP A 614 -11.69 -11.20 19.33
N LEU A 615 -12.60 -11.33 18.36
CA LEU A 615 -13.98 -10.81 18.47
C LEU A 615 -14.74 -11.42 19.66
N LEU A 616 -14.58 -12.71 19.92
CA LEU A 616 -15.17 -13.38 21.09
C LEU A 616 -14.65 -12.82 22.42
N SER A 617 -13.40 -12.35 22.46
CA SER A 617 -12.83 -11.67 23.63
C SER A 617 -13.44 -10.28 23.85
N ARG A 618 -14.05 -9.69 22.81
CA ARG A 618 -14.71 -8.38 22.86
C ARG A 618 -16.17 -8.46 23.31
N ARG A 619 -16.70 -9.61 23.72
CA ARG A 619 -18.08 -9.70 24.23
C ARG A 619 -18.24 -8.92 25.54
N ASP A 620 -19.35 -8.18 25.67
CA ASP A 620 -19.67 -7.38 26.86
C ASP A 620 -20.34 -8.21 27.98
N GLY A 621 -20.65 -9.48 27.70
CA GLY A 621 -21.33 -10.40 28.58
C GLY A 621 -22.84 -10.20 28.69
N LYS A 622 -23.44 -9.33 27.89
CA LYS A 622 -24.88 -9.00 27.84
C LYS A 622 -25.52 -9.24 26.46
N GLY A 623 -24.81 -9.89 25.54
CA GLY A 623 -25.28 -10.14 24.17
C GLY A 623 -24.86 -9.06 23.18
N SER A 624 -23.87 -8.23 23.53
CA SER A 624 -23.24 -7.23 22.66
C SER A 624 -21.71 -7.29 22.76
N TYR A 625 -21.02 -6.33 22.15
CA TYR A 625 -19.57 -6.25 22.08
C TYR A 625 -19.07 -4.91 22.63
N LEU A 626 -17.86 -4.91 23.17
CA LEU A 626 -17.12 -3.72 23.56
C LEU A 626 -16.87 -2.86 22.31
N LYS A 627 -16.86 -1.54 22.50
CA LYS A 627 -16.50 -0.59 21.45
C LYS A 627 -15.18 0.10 21.79
N ASN A 628 -14.32 0.21 20.81
CA ASN A 628 -13.11 1.01 20.91
C ASN A 628 -13.48 2.52 20.95
N GLU A 629 -13.09 3.23 22.02
CA GLU A 629 -13.38 4.67 22.18
C GLU A 629 -12.71 5.56 21.11
N ARG A 630 -11.69 5.05 20.40
CA ARG A 630 -10.99 5.76 19.31
C ARG A 630 -11.71 5.67 17.96
N ALA A 631 -12.81 4.92 17.88
CA ALA A 631 -13.60 4.67 16.69
C ALA A 631 -14.57 5.84 16.41
N LEU A 632 -14.03 6.95 15.87
CA LEU A 632 -14.82 8.14 15.52
C LEU A 632 -15.23 8.18 14.03
N ASP A 633 -15.11 7.09 13.28
CA ASP A 633 -15.41 6.97 11.84
C ASP A 633 -16.69 6.16 11.53
N SER A 634 -16.96 5.86 10.25
CA SER A 634 -18.16 5.19 9.76
C SER A 634 -18.41 3.81 10.41
N PHE A 635 -17.38 2.97 10.51
CA PHE A 635 -17.44 1.66 11.19
C PHE A 635 -17.57 1.79 12.72
N GLY A 636 -17.04 2.87 13.30
CA GLY A 636 -17.16 3.21 14.72
C GLY A 636 -18.47 3.87 15.15
N ARG A 637 -19.17 4.53 14.22
CA ARG A 637 -20.39 5.34 14.46
C ARG A 637 -21.69 4.57 14.29
N ALA A 638 -21.66 3.33 13.81
CA ALA A 638 -22.86 2.50 13.77
C ALA A 638 -23.45 2.29 15.18
N SER A 639 -24.77 2.21 15.26
CA SER A 639 -25.49 1.98 16.51
C SER A 639 -25.08 0.66 17.16
N ASP A 640 -25.21 0.57 18.48
CA ASP A 640 -24.85 -0.65 19.23
C ASP A 640 -25.59 -1.89 18.69
N ASP A 641 -26.86 -1.74 18.29
CA ASP A 641 -27.66 -2.84 17.74
C ASP A 641 -27.14 -3.29 16.36
N VAL A 642 -26.75 -2.34 15.48
CA VAL A 642 -26.15 -2.66 14.17
C VAL A 642 -24.79 -3.31 14.33
N THR A 643 -23.93 -2.76 15.19
CA THR A 643 -22.61 -3.35 15.46
C THR A 643 -22.75 -4.76 16.03
N ALA A 644 -23.63 -4.97 17.02
CA ALA A 644 -23.84 -6.28 17.61
C ALA A 644 -24.44 -7.28 16.62
N GLY A 645 -25.43 -6.87 15.83
CA GLY A 645 -26.00 -7.69 14.76
C GLY A 645 -24.96 -8.12 13.74
N TYR A 646 -24.13 -7.19 13.27
CA TYR A 646 -23.13 -7.45 12.24
C TYR A 646 -22.01 -8.36 12.73
N ILE A 647 -21.45 -8.13 13.93
CA ILE A 647 -20.39 -8.99 14.49
C ILE A 647 -20.93 -10.42 14.72
N THR A 648 -22.17 -10.54 15.22
CA THR A 648 -22.79 -11.85 15.44
C THR A 648 -23.04 -12.57 14.11
N TYR A 649 -23.54 -11.85 13.10
CA TYR A 649 -23.67 -12.36 11.74
C TYR A 649 -22.32 -12.89 11.22
N ALA A 650 -21.26 -12.06 11.28
CA ALA A 650 -19.91 -12.42 10.83
C ALA A 650 -19.37 -13.69 11.52
N LEU A 651 -19.53 -13.79 12.84
CA LEU A 651 -19.12 -14.97 13.60
C LEU A 651 -19.89 -16.22 13.17
N THR A 652 -21.21 -16.12 12.98
CA THR A 652 -22.02 -17.27 12.54
C THR A 652 -21.76 -17.68 11.09
N GLU A 653 -21.49 -16.73 10.19
CA GLU A 653 -21.05 -17.05 8.82
C GLU A 653 -19.72 -17.83 8.87
N ALA A 654 -18.76 -17.38 9.70
CA ALA A 654 -17.50 -18.09 9.92
C ALA A 654 -17.63 -19.41 10.72
N GLY A 655 -18.84 -19.89 10.97
CA GLY A 655 -19.13 -21.18 11.62
C GLY A 655 -19.15 -21.15 13.16
N VAL A 656 -19.00 -19.99 13.80
CA VAL A 656 -19.05 -19.87 15.27
C VAL A 656 -20.50 -19.80 15.73
N THR A 657 -20.97 -20.86 16.39
CA THR A 657 -22.38 -20.98 16.82
C THR A 657 -22.59 -20.93 18.34
N ASP A 658 -21.54 -21.05 19.16
CA ASP A 658 -21.63 -20.95 20.63
C ASP A 658 -21.69 -19.49 21.11
N LEU A 659 -22.84 -18.86 20.85
CA LEU A 659 -23.10 -17.43 21.08
C LEU A 659 -24.45 -17.21 21.81
N PRO A 660 -24.72 -17.86 22.96
CA PRO A 660 -26.06 -17.98 23.50
C PRO A 660 -26.73 -16.64 23.85
N LYS A 661 -25.96 -15.64 24.30
CA LYS A 661 -26.51 -14.32 24.68
C LYS A 661 -26.72 -13.44 23.45
N GLU A 662 -25.77 -13.48 22.52
CA GLU A 662 -25.82 -12.72 21.28
C GLU A 662 -26.94 -13.26 20.37
N LEU A 663 -27.11 -14.58 20.28
CA LEU A 663 -28.24 -15.21 19.57
C LEU A 663 -29.59 -14.93 20.25
N ALA A 664 -29.65 -14.89 21.58
CA ALA A 664 -30.86 -14.47 22.28
C ALA A 664 -31.24 -13.01 21.92
N LYS A 665 -30.25 -12.12 21.79
CA LYS A 665 -30.48 -10.75 21.33
C LYS A 665 -30.97 -10.72 19.87
N GLN A 666 -30.41 -11.54 18.98
CA GLN A 666 -30.89 -11.62 17.59
C GLN A 666 -32.32 -12.19 17.48
N LEU A 667 -32.72 -13.09 18.37
CA LEU A 667 -34.12 -13.54 18.47
C LEU A 667 -35.07 -12.39 18.85
N GLU A 668 -34.67 -11.52 19.78
CA GLU A 668 -35.46 -10.32 20.13
C GLU A 668 -35.58 -9.37 18.93
N VAL A 669 -34.46 -9.10 18.24
CA VAL A 669 -34.41 -8.25 17.04
C VAL A 669 -35.33 -8.81 15.95
N ALA A 670 -35.24 -10.11 15.67
CA ALA A 670 -36.03 -10.79 14.62
C ALA A 670 -37.55 -10.60 14.78
N VAL A 671 -38.03 -10.48 16.02
CA VAL A 671 -39.46 -10.29 16.33
C VAL A 671 -39.83 -8.81 16.45
N GLY A 672 -38.93 -7.97 16.98
CA GLY A 672 -39.26 -6.62 17.44
C GLY A 672 -38.85 -5.45 16.52
N THR A 673 -37.81 -5.60 15.69
CA THR A 673 -37.26 -4.45 14.94
C THR A 673 -38.14 -4.02 13.77
N SER A 674 -38.33 -2.72 13.54
CA SER A 674 -38.92 -2.20 12.30
C SER A 674 -37.88 -1.87 11.23
N ASP A 675 -36.59 -2.00 11.56
CA ASP A 675 -35.48 -1.75 10.63
C ASP A 675 -35.22 -3.01 9.78
N PRO A 676 -35.36 -2.93 8.45
CA PRO A 676 -35.17 -4.08 7.57
C PRO A 676 -33.72 -4.59 7.53
N TYR A 677 -32.71 -3.73 7.73
CA TYR A 677 -31.30 -4.13 7.75
C TYR A 677 -31.00 -4.99 8.99
N LEU A 678 -31.44 -4.53 10.17
CA LEU A 678 -31.34 -5.32 11.40
C LEU A 678 -32.11 -6.64 11.32
N LEU A 679 -33.31 -6.64 10.71
CA LEU A 679 -34.07 -7.86 10.51
C LEU A 679 -33.36 -8.83 9.56
N ALA A 680 -32.75 -8.32 8.48
CA ALA A 680 -32.00 -9.14 7.53
C ALA A 680 -30.75 -9.76 8.17
N LEU A 681 -29.99 -9.00 8.97
CA LEU A 681 -28.86 -9.54 9.74
C LEU A 681 -29.32 -10.62 10.73
N ALA A 682 -30.38 -10.36 11.50
CA ALA A 682 -30.92 -11.33 12.44
C ALA A 682 -31.44 -12.59 11.74
N ALA A 683 -32.14 -12.45 10.60
CA ALA A 683 -32.64 -13.58 9.83
C ALA A 683 -31.50 -14.47 9.32
N ASN A 684 -30.47 -13.89 8.70
CA ASN A 684 -29.30 -14.64 8.24
C ASN A 684 -28.57 -15.32 9.40
N THR A 685 -28.31 -14.59 10.49
CA THR A 685 -27.65 -15.13 11.70
C THR A 685 -28.39 -16.35 12.25
N LEU A 686 -29.72 -16.27 12.38
CA LEU A 686 -30.54 -17.38 12.90
C LEU A 686 -30.63 -18.56 11.92
N LEU A 687 -30.56 -18.30 10.61
CA LEU A 687 -30.54 -19.35 9.58
C LEU A 687 -29.20 -20.11 9.54
N ASN A 688 -28.09 -19.47 9.93
CA ASN A 688 -26.78 -20.12 10.03
C ASN A 688 -26.67 -21.08 11.24
N VAL A 689 -27.56 -20.93 12.24
CA VAL A 689 -27.54 -21.74 13.46
C VAL A 689 -28.62 -22.82 13.38
N PRO A 690 -28.26 -24.13 13.32
CA PRO A 690 -29.24 -25.21 13.18
C PRO A 690 -30.38 -25.20 14.21
N ALA A 691 -30.09 -24.78 15.45
CA ALA A 691 -31.07 -24.70 16.53
C ALA A 691 -32.11 -23.57 16.36
N ASN A 692 -31.86 -22.61 15.47
CA ASN A 692 -32.65 -21.39 15.31
C ASN A 692 -33.26 -21.22 13.90
N VAL A 693 -33.10 -22.22 13.02
CA VAL A 693 -33.54 -22.18 11.62
C VAL A 693 -35.02 -21.83 11.47
N ASP A 694 -35.90 -22.34 12.34
CA ASP A 694 -37.34 -22.07 12.27
C ASP A 694 -37.68 -20.61 12.62
N GLN A 695 -36.97 -20.03 13.59
CA GLN A 695 -37.06 -18.62 13.93
C GLN A 695 -36.49 -17.75 12.80
N GLY A 696 -35.37 -18.19 12.19
CA GLY A 696 -34.80 -17.57 10.99
C GLY A 696 -35.78 -17.54 9.82
N LYS A 697 -36.44 -18.67 9.52
CA LYS A 697 -37.50 -18.76 8.49
C LYS A 697 -38.69 -17.85 8.80
N SER A 698 -39.05 -17.70 10.08
CA SER A 698 -40.12 -16.80 10.51
C SER A 698 -39.72 -15.33 10.34
N ALA A 699 -38.47 -14.99 10.66
CA ALA A 699 -37.90 -13.66 10.42
C ALA A 699 -37.86 -13.33 8.91
N ALA A 700 -37.43 -14.28 8.07
CA ALA A 700 -37.43 -14.14 6.61
C ALA A 700 -38.84 -13.91 6.04
N LYS A 701 -39.87 -14.61 6.54
CA LYS A 701 -41.27 -14.35 6.17
C LYS A 701 -41.76 -12.97 6.57
N ARG A 702 -41.27 -12.44 7.70
CA ARG A 702 -41.57 -11.06 8.12
C ARG A 702 -40.85 -10.06 7.23
N LEU A 703 -39.60 -10.34 6.90
CA LEU A 703 -38.78 -9.52 6.00
C LEU A 703 -39.44 -9.42 4.62
N ALA A 704 -39.96 -10.51 4.05
CA ALA A 704 -40.71 -10.48 2.78
C ALA A 704 -41.89 -9.49 2.78
N LYS A 705 -42.54 -9.25 3.92
CA LYS A 705 -43.65 -8.29 4.05
C LYS A 705 -43.20 -6.83 4.14
N MET A 706 -41.90 -6.59 4.32
CA MET A 706 -41.30 -5.25 4.39
C MET A 706 -40.78 -4.77 3.02
N GLN A 707 -40.89 -5.59 1.98
CA GLN A 707 -40.45 -5.22 0.63
C GLN A 707 -41.33 -4.08 0.07
N GLY A 708 -40.67 -3.08 -0.52
CA GLY A 708 -41.31 -2.00 -1.26
C GLY A 708 -41.95 -2.48 -2.55
N GLN A 709 -42.83 -1.64 -3.13
CA GLN A 709 -43.47 -1.94 -4.42
C GLN A 709 -42.48 -1.96 -5.60
N ASP A 710 -41.35 -1.29 -5.45
CA ASP A 710 -40.24 -1.27 -6.41
C ASP A 710 -39.34 -2.51 -6.31
N GLY A 711 -39.58 -3.39 -5.32
CA GLY A 711 -38.80 -4.62 -5.10
C GLY A 711 -37.65 -4.46 -4.09
N ALA A 712 -37.40 -3.26 -3.58
CA ALA A 712 -36.31 -2.99 -2.64
C ALA A 712 -36.73 -3.15 -1.18
N TRP A 713 -35.76 -3.39 -0.30
CA TRP A 713 -35.92 -3.18 1.14
C TRP A 713 -35.30 -1.84 1.51
N THR A 714 -36.15 -0.85 1.77
CA THR A 714 -35.77 0.52 2.13
C THR A 714 -36.23 0.87 3.55
N GLY A 715 -35.74 1.98 4.10
CA GLY A 715 -36.13 2.46 5.43
C GLY A 715 -35.29 1.91 6.59
N ALA A 716 -34.12 1.33 6.30
CA ALA A 716 -33.07 1.16 7.28
C ALA A 716 -32.49 2.52 7.70
N ASP A 717 -32.06 2.65 8.95
CA ASP A 717 -31.45 3.90 9.44
C ASP A 717 -30.01 4.07 8.94
N HIS A 718 -29.17 3.05 9.10
CA HIS A 718 -27.78 3.00 8.63
C HIS A 718 -27.23 1.57 8.63
N SER A 719 -26.23 1.28 7.80
CA SER A 719 -25.50 0.00 7.84
C SER A 719 -24.31 0.03 8.79
N ILE A 720 -23.56 -1.07 8.88
CA ILE A 720 -22.31 -1.13 9.66
C ILE A 720 -21.24 -0.12 9.21
N THR A 721 -21.20 0.18 7.91
CA THR A 721 -20.35 1.23 7.31
C THR A 721 -21.01 2.60 7.37
N ARG A 722 -22.12 2.72 8.11
CA ARG A 722 -23.00 3.88 8.15
C ARG A 722 -23.35 4.43 6.76
N SER A 723 -23.50 3.53 5.78
CA SER A 723 -23.91 3.91 4.44
C SER A 723 -25.31 4.53 4.45
N GLY A 724 -25.58 5.37 3.45
CA GLY A 724 -26.88 6.00 3.23
C GLY A 724 -27.29 5.91 1.76
N GLY A 725 -28.47 6.44 1.45
CA GLY A 725 -28.96 6.52 0.08
C GLY A 725 -29.06 5.14 -0.60
N ILE A 726 -28.59 5.07 -1.85
CA ILE A 726 -28.72 3.85 -2.66
C ILE A 726 -27.86 2.69 -2.15
N SER A 727 -26.65 2.96 -1.66
CA SER A 727 -25.76 1.92 -1.13
C SER A 727 -26.41 1.17 0.04
N LEU A 728 -27.04 1.89 0.98
CA LEU A 728 -27.77 1.28 2.10
C LEU A 728 -28.94 0.40 1.62
N ASN A 729 -29.69 0.88 0.63
CA ASN A 729 -30.81 0.13 0.06
C ASN A 729 -30.33 -1.15 -0.65
N ILE A 730 -29.18 -1.10 -1.33
CA ILE A 730 -28.59 -2.28 -1.96
C ILE A 730 -28.08 -3.27 -0.91
N GLU A 731 -27.33 -2.82 0.11
CA GLU A 731 -26.88 -3.69 1.21
C GLU A 731 -28.06 -4.41 1.87
N THR A 732 -29.12 -3.65 2.19
CA THR A 732 -30.32 -4.17 2.84
C THR A 732 -31.07 -5.16 1.95
N THR A 733 -31.24 -4.82 0.66
CA THR A 733 -31.92 -5.67 -0.31
C THR A 733 -31.15 -6.97 -0.54
N ALA A 734 -29.82 -6.90 -0.67
CA ALA A 734 -28.96 -8.06 -0.84
C ALA A 734 -29.04 -9.02 0.36
N LEU A 735 -28.89 -8.50 1.59
CA LEU A 735 -29.03 -9.31 2.81
C LEU A 735 -30.43 -9.93 2.94
N ALA A 736 -31.47 -9.20 2.55
CA ALA A 736 -32.83 -9.71 2.56
C ALA A 736 -33.02 -10.84 1.55
N VAL A 737 -32.54 -10.67 0.31
CA VAL A 737 -32.56 -11.70 -0.72
C VAL A 737 -31.80 -12.95 -0.27
N MET A 738 -30.61 -12.80 0.33
CA MET A 738 -29.84 -13.91 0.90
C MET A 738 -30.63 -14.66 1.98
N ALA A 739 -31.28 -13.95 2.91
CA ALA A 739 -32.09 -14.56 3.96
C ALA A 739 -33.30 -15.33 3.38
N LEU A 740 -33.98 -14.76 2.37
CA LEU A 740 -35.12 -15.39 1.71
C LEU A 740 -34.70 -16.67 0.95
N LEU A 741 -33.57 -16.62 0.24
CA LEU A 741 -32.99 -17.76 -0.45
C LEU A 741 -32.60 -18.88 0.54
N LYS A 742 -31.90 -18.55 1.63
CA LYS A 742 -31.52 -19.50 2.70
C LYS A 742 -32.75 -20.10 3.40
N ALA A 743 -33.82 -19.33 3.61
CA ALA A 743 -35.04 -19.80 4.27
C ALA A 743 -35.88 -20.75 3.40
N GLY A 744 -35.80 -20.61 2.08
CA GLY A 744 -36.62 -21.31 1.10
C GLY A 744 -38.05 -20.73 0.98
N GLY A 745 -38.46 -20.42 -0.25
CA GLY A 745 -39.76 -19.81 -0.58
C GLY A 745 -39.68 -18.30 -0.87
N GLN A 746 -40.83 -17.63 -1.05
CA GLN A 746 -40.93 -16.21 -1.42
C GLN A 746 -40.25 -15.85 -2.75
N GLU A 747 -40.35 -16.73 -3.76
CA GLU A 747 -39.68 -16.59 -5.06
C GLU A 747 -39.97 -15.26 -5.77
N ASP A 748 -41.21 -14.77 -5.68
CA ASP A 748 -41.57 -13.47 -6.28
C ASP A 748 -40.85 -12.30 -5.61
N ALA A 749 -40.71 -12.32 -4.27
CA ALA A 749 -40.00 -11.29 -3.53
C ALA A 749 -38.50 -11.32 -3.85
N VAL A 750 -37.91 -12.52 -3.92
CA VAL A 750 -36.52 -12.73 -4.34
C VAL A 750 -36.30 -12.17 -5.75
N ARG A 751 -37.15 -12.53 -6.70
CA ARG A 751 -37.06 -12.06 -8.10
C ARG A 751 -37.17 -10.55 -8.18
N ALA A 752 -38.12 -9.93 -7.50
CA ALA A 752 -38.28 -8.48 -7.48
C ALA A 752 -37.05 -7.77 -6.88
N GLY A 753 -36.45 -8.32 -5.82
CA GLY A 753 -35.21 -7.78 -5.24
C GLY A 753 -34.02 -7.88 -6.18
N ILE A 754 -33.87 -8.99 -6.89
CA ILE A 754 -32.82 -9.19 -7.91
C ILE A 754 -33.01 -8.24 -9.10
N GLU A 755 -34.24 -8.11 -9.60
CA GLU A 755 -34.60 -7.16 -10.66
C GLU A 755 -34.27 -5.72 -10.24
N TRP A 756 -34.62 -5.33 -9.00
CA TRP A 756 -34.28 -4.01 -8.47
C TRP A 756 -32.77 -3.79 -8.35
N MET A 757 -32.01 -4.77 -7.84
CA MET A 757 -30.54 -4.66 -7.77
C MET A 757 -29.91 -4.54 -9.17
N ASN A 758 -30.38 -5.30 -10.16
CA ASN A 758 -29.89 -5.15 -11.55
C ASN A 758 -30.11 -3.75 -12.10
N ASN A 759 -31.22 -3.10 -11.75
CA ASN A 759 -31.52 -1.73 -12.16
C ASN A 759 -30.72 -0.65 -11.41
N ASN A 760 -29.97 -1.04 -10.38
CA ASN A 760 -29.12 -0.15 -9.57
C ASN A 760 -27.63 -0.57 -9.62
N ARG A 761 -27.23 -1.26 -10.70
CA ARG A 761 -25.86 -1.68 -10.96
C ARG A 761 -25.07 -0.57 -11.65
N GLY A 762 -23.78 -0.41 -11.36
CA GLY A 762 -22.88 0.46 -12.10
C GLY A 762 -22.53 -0.10 -13.48
N GLY A 763 -21.99 0.73 -14.36
CA GLY A 763 -21.64 0.36 -15.74
C GLY A 763 -20.55 -0.70 -15.84
N PHE A 764 -19.61 -0.73 -14.87
CA PHE A 764 -18.54 -1.74 -14.78
C PHE A 764 -18.95 -2.94 -13.94
N GLY A 765 -20.18 -2.95 -13.43
CA GLY A 765 -20.81 -4.11 -12.82
C GLY A 765 -20.87 -4.09 -11.29
N GLU A 766 -20.37 -3.06 -10.63
CA GLU A 766 -20.44 -2.84 -9.17
C GLU A 766 -21.81 -2.33 -8.69
N TRP A 767 -22.01 -2.23 -7.37
CA TRP A 767 -23.27 -1.77 -6.76
C TRP A 767 -23.03 -0.64 -5.76
N GLY A 768 -22.36 0.42 -6.20
CA GLY A 768 -22.04 1.58 -5.35
C GLY A 768 -20.88 1.26 -4.40
N ALA A 769 -21.12 1.36 -3.08
CA ALA A 769 -20.09 1.09 -2.09
C ALA A 769 -19.59 -0.37 -2.11
N THR A 770 -18.49 -0.61 -1.42
CA THR A 770 -17.87 -1.94 -1.33
C THR A 770 -18.81 -2.98 -0.73
N GLN A 771 -19.38 -2.70 0.45
CA GLN A 771 -20.27 -3.65 1.13
C GLN A 771 -21.47 -3.99 0.27
N SER A 772 -22.09 -2.99 -0.37
CA SER A 772 -23.21 -3.22 -1.29
C SER A 772 -22.80 -4.07 -2.48
N THR A 773 -21.60 -3.86 -3.03
CA THR A 773 -21.05 -4.69 -4.12
C THR A 773 -20.83 -6.14 -3.69
N VAL A 774 -20.13 -6.38 -2.57
CA VAL A 774 -19.88 -7.73 -2.05
C VAL A 774 -21.20 -8.46 -1.76
N LEU A 775 -22.13 -7.81 -1.05
CA LEU A 775 -23.41 -8.41 -0.70
C LEU A 775 -24.28 -8.67 -1.94
N ALA A 776 -24.31 -7.75 -2.91
CA ALA A 776 -25.03 -7.95 -4.16
C ALA A 776 -24.46 -9.13 -4.95
N LEU A 777 -23.13 -9.26 -5.04
CA LEU A 777 -22.46 -10.41 -5.68
C LEU A 777 -22.84 -11.72 -4.99
N LYS A 778 -22.84 -11.78 -3.66
CA LYS A 778 -23.30 -12.96 -2.90
C LYS A 778 -24.77 -13.31 -3.20
N ALA A 779 -25.66 -12.31 -3.12
CA ALA A 779 -27.08 -12.50 -3.36
C ALA A 779 -27.36 -13.00 -4.78
N MET A 780 -26.67 -12.43 -5.79
CA MET A 780 -26.76 -12.84 -7.18
C MET A 780 -26.21 -14.24 -7.43
N THR A 781 -25.10 -14.60 -6.79
CA THR A 781 -24.51 -15.95 -6.89
C THR A 781 -25.47 -17.00 -6.35
N LEU A 782 -26.02 -16.77 -5.15
CA LEU A 782 -27.04 -17.65 -4.57
C LEU A 782 -28.30 -17.74 -5.44
N TYR A 783 -28.75 -16.62 -6.04
CA TYR A 783 -29.91 -16.61 -6.93
C TYR A 783 -29.65 -17.36 -8.24
N SER A 784 -28.47 -17.18 -8.85
CA SER A 784 -28.07 -17.87 -10.09
C SER A 784 -28.05 -19.39 -9.88
N ASN A 785 -27.49 -19.84 -8.76
CA ASN A 785 -27.48 -21.26 -8.39
C ASN A 785 -28.90 -21.82 -8.22
N ALA A 786 -29.85 -21.02 -7.74
CA ALA A 786 -31.25 -21.41 -7.57
C ALA A 786 -32.09 -21.36 -8.86
N ASN A 787 -31.74 -20.53 -9.85
CA ASN A 787 -32.59 -20.22 -11.01
C ASN A 787 -31.84 -20.23 -12.36
N ARG A 788 -31.66 -21.43 -12.94
CA ARG A 788 -31.02 -21.65 -14.26
C ARG A 788 -31.97 -21.57 -15.47
N LYS A 789 -32.91 -20.62 -15.51
CA LYS A 789 -33.84 -20.50 -16.66
C LYS A 789 -33.15 -19.88 -17.88
N THR A 790 -33.42 -20.44 -19.06
CA THR A 790 -32.98 -19.93 -20.36
C THR A 790 -34.01 -18.97 -20.95
N GLN A 791 -33.51 -17.86 -21.46
CA GLN A 791 -34.21 -16.81 -22.21
C GLN A 791 -34.58 -17.19 -23.67
N ASN A 792 -35.56 -16.47 -24.22
CA ASN A 792 -36.01 -16.50 -25.61
C ASN A 792 -35.07 -15.72 -26.56
N PRO A 793 -35.15 -15.90 -27.89
CA PRO A 793 -34.32 -15.15 -28.84
C PRO A 793 -34.81 -13.71 -29.05
N GLY A 794 -33.93 -12.83 -29.53
CA GLY A 794 -34.26 -11.43 -29.83
C GLY A 794 -33.15 -10.69 -30.57
N THR A 795 -33.33 -9.39 -30.78
CA THR A 795 -32.41 -8.49 -31.47
C THR A 795 -32.19 -7.20 -30.69
N VAL A 796 -30.93 -6.76 -30.63
CA VAL A 796 -30.51 -5.53 -29.98
C VAL A 796 -29.88 -4.59 -31.00
N THR A 797 -30.31 -3.33 -31.02
CA THR A 797 -29.71 -2.26 -31.83
C THR A 797 -29.16 -1.17 -30.92
N LEU A 798 -27.89 -0.83 -31.10
CA LEU A 798 -27.21 0.27 -30.41
C LEU A 798 -27.05 1.47 -31.36
N SER A 799 -27.42 2.66 -30.89
CA SER A 799 -27.15 3.93 -31.58
C SER A 799 -26.50 4.94 -30.63
N VAL A 800 -25.55 5.73 -31.13
CA VAL A 800 -24.93 6.84 -30.39
C VAL A 800 -25.13 8.11 -31.19
N ASN A 801 -25.61 9.19 -30.57
CA ASN A 801 -25.89 10.48 -31.21
C ASN A 801 -26.79 10.37 -32.46
N GLY A 802 -27.75 9.44 -32.45
CA GLY A 802 -28.67 9.17 -33.55
C GLY A 802 -28.06 8.34 -34.70
N GLN A 803 -26.78 7.98 -34.63
CA GLN A 803 -26.13 7.08 -35.58
C GLN A 803 -26.25 5.63 -35.09
N VAL A 804 -26.85 4.75 -35.89
CA VAL A 804 -26.88 3.30 -35.62
C VAL A 804 -25.46 2.76 -35.76
N ILE A 805 -24.91 2.22 -34.67
CA ILE A 805 -23.56 1.67 -34.62
C ILE A 805 -23.58 0.21 -35.06
N GLN A 806 -24.42 -0.60 -34.42
CA GLN A 806 -24.48 -2.03 -34.67
C GLN A 806 -25.82 -2.62 -34.24
N GLN A 807 -26.23 -3.70 -34.92
CA GLN A 807 -27.40 -4.51 -34.59
C GLN A 807 -26.97 -5.97 -34.45
N VAL A 808 -27.37 -6.63 -33.36
CA VAL A 808 -26.98 -8.00 -33.01
C VAL A 808 -28.22 -8.82 -32.69
N ALA A 809 -28.44 -9.91 -33.42
CA ALA A 809 -29.44 -10.92 -33.09
C ALA A 809 -28.82 -12.00 -32.18
N TYR A 810 -29.61 -12.56 -31.26
CA TYR A 810 -29.21 -13.64 -30.38
C TYR A 810 -30.25 -14.76 -30.31
N ALA A 811 -29.77 -16.00 -30.20
CA ALA A 811 -30.61 -17.18 -30.09
C ALA A 811 -31.01 -17.48 -28.64
N ALA A 812 -32.10 -18.23 -28.47
CA ALA A 812 -32.54 -18.74 -27.17
C ALA A 812 -31.40 -19.51 -26.48
N GLY A 813 -31.26 -19.31 -25.17
CA GLY A 813 -30.24 -20.01 -24.38
C GLY A 813 -28.79 -19.53 -24.58
N ARG A 814 -28.54 -18.40 -25.29
CA ARG A 814 -27.22 -17.75 -25.31
C ARG A 814 -26.75 -17.47 -23.87
N LYS A 815 -25.51 -17.83 -23.57
CA LYS A 815 -24.90 -17.71 -22.23
C LYS A 815 -23.95 -16.53 -22.08
N ASP A 816 -23.40 -16.01 -23.18
CA ASP A 816 -22.41 -14.92 -23.16
C ASP A 816 -23.10 -13.58 -23.39
N ALA A 817 -22.54 -12.51 -22.81
CA ALA A 817 -23.05 -11.17 -23.00
C ALA A 817 -23.06 -10.75 -24.48
N ILE A 818 -23.93 -9.81 -24.81
CA ILE A 818 -23.94 -9.09 -26.09
C ILE A 818 -23.16 -7.80 -25.84
N GLU A 819 -21.97 -7.69 -26.42
CA GLU A 819 -21.03 -6.61 -26.14
C GLU A 819 -20.83 -5.72 -27.37
N PHE A 820 -20.79 -4.41 -27.12
CA PHE A 820 -20.47 -3.37 -28.08
C PHE A 820 -19.27 -2.59 -27.54
N GLU A 821 -18.14 -2.67 -28.23
CA GLU A 821 -16.88 -2.02 -27.84
C GLU A 821 -16.38 -1.07 -28.92
N GLY A 822 -15.30 -0.34 -28.64
CA GLY A 822 -14.73 0.63 -29.59
C GLY A 822 -15.62 1.83 -29.86
N LEU A 823 -16.53 2.15 -28.94
CA LEU A 823 -17.56 3.18 -29.15
C LEU A 823 -17.04 4.62 -28.98
N GLY A 824 -15.81 4.79 -28.47
CA GLY A 824 -15.24 6.09 -28.11
C GLY A 824 -15.25 7.13 -29.24
N ASN A 825 -15.06 6.70 -30.48
CA ASN A 825 -15.02 7.58 -31.66
C ASN A 825 -16.39 8.17 -32.05
N TYR A 826 -17.49 7.68 -31.46
CA TYR A 826 -18.85 8.19 -31.72
C TYR A 826 -19.33 9.20 -30.67
N PHE A 827 -18.52 9.43 -29.63
CA PHE A 827 -18.76 10.43 -28.60
C PHE A 827 -18.08 11.75 -28.94
N GLN A 828 -18.64 12.84 -28.44
CA GLN A 828 -18.09 14.20 -28.51
C GLN A 828 -17.95 14.78 -27.09
N ALA A 829 -17.16 15.85 -26.95
CA ALA A 829 -17.16 16.64 -25.71
C ALA A 829 -18.56 17.21 -25.43
N GLY A 830 -18.92 17.35 -24.16
CA GLY A 830 -20.25 17.77 -23.73
C GLY A 830 -21.31 16.68 -23.91
N LYS A 831 -22.52 17.09 -24.31
CA LYS A 831 -23.70 16.21 -24.34
C LYS A 831 -23.69 15.19 -25.49
N ASN A 832 -24.04 13.95 -25.16
CA ASN A 832 -24.19 12.80 -26.04
C ASN A 832 -25.48 12.05 -25.71
N THR A 833 -25.98 11.26 -26.68
CA THR A 833 -27.10 10.34 -26.47
C THR A 833 -26.70 8.90 -26.81
N VAL A 834 -27.06 7.96 -25.94
CA VAL A 834 -26.87 6.51 -26.14
C VAL A 834 -28.24 5.85 -26.16
N GLU A 835 -28.59 5.20 -27.26
CA GLU A 835 -29.90 4.59 -27.49
C GLU A 835 -29.79 3.07 -27.70
N LEU A 836 -30.59 2.32 -26.93
CA LEU A 836 -30.70 0.87 -26.99
C LEU A 836 -32.12 0.48 -27.40
N VAL A 837 -32.26 -0.33 -28.44
CA VAL A 837 -33.54 -0.89 -28.88
C VAL A 837 -33.48 -2.40 -28.78
N HIS A 838 -34.36 -3.00 -27.98
CA HIS A 838 -34.48 -4.44 -27.80
C HIS A 838 -35.89 -4.94 -28.16
N ASP A 839 -35.98 -5.90 -29.09
CA ASP A 839 -37.25 -6.43 -29.62
C ASP A 839 -37.63 -7.84 -29.12
N GLY A 840 -36.85 -8.43 -28.20
CA GLY A 840 -37.13 -9.74 -27.61
C GLY A 840 -38.31 -9.74 -26.62
N GLU A 841 -38.89 -10.93 -26.39
CA GLU A 841 -40.01 -11.10 -25.45
C GLU A 841 -39.60 -10.86 -23.99
N ASP A 842 -38.43 -11.41 -23.62
CA ASP A 842 -37.81 -11.25 -22.31
C ASP A 842 -37.13 -9.89 -22.20
N ALA A 843 -37.12 -9.31 -21.02
CA ALA A 843 -36.38 -8.07 -20.78
C ALA A 843 -34.93 -8.42 -20.42
N LEU A 844 -33.94 -7.74 -21.01
CA LEU A 844 -32.53 -8.04 -20.77
C LEU A 844 -31.86 -7.00 -19.88
N PRO A 845 -31.22 -7.36 -18.77
CA PRO A 845 -30.34 -6.43 -18.06
C PRO A 845 -29.27 -5.87 -19.01
N TYR A 846 -28.92 -4.60 -18.86
CA TYR A 846 -27.84 -3.97 -19.61
C TYR A 846 -26.96 -3.10 -18.70
N SER A 847 -25.74 -2.86 -19.16
CA SER A 847 -24.87 -1.82 -18.62
C SER A 847 -24.21 -1.03 -19.74
N VAL A 848 -23.99 0.26 -19.50
CA VAL A 848 -23.26 1.19 -20.33
C VAL A 848 -22.15 1.76 -19.46
N ALA A 849 -20.92 1.70 -19.92
CA ALA A 849 -19.75 2.22 -19.25
C ALA A 849 -19.03 3.18 -20.20
N ILE A 850 -18.71 4.37 -19.71
CA ILE A 850 -18.00 5.41 -20.45
C ILE A 850 -16.89 5.94 -19.56
N GLU A 851 -15.64 5.70 -19.95
CA GLU A 851 -14.45 6.31 -19.36
C GLU A 851 -13.94 7.41 -20.27
N PHE A 852 -13.41 8.47 -19.68
CA PHE A 852 -12.74 9.54 -20.40
C PHE A 852 -11.80 10.25 -19.45
N ARG A 853 -10.94 11.14 -19.96
CA ARG A 853 -10.10 11.98 -19.10
C ARG A 853 -10.48 13.44 -19.20
N THR A 854 -10.40 14.15 -18.09
CA THR A 854 -10.53 15.61 -18.04
C THR A 854 -9.29 16.21 -17.38
N ILE A 855 -8.79 17.34 -17.88
CA ILE A 855 -7.56 17.97 -17.32
C ILE A 855 -7.79 18.36 -15.86
N LYS A 856 -8.93 19.03 -15.60
CA LYS A 856 -9.45 19.30 -14.27
C LYS A 856 -10.88 18.79 -14.19
N PRO A 857 -11.16 17.77 -13.37
CA PRO A 857 -12.53 17.36 -13.08
C PRO A 857 -13.33 18.48 -12.41
N ALA A 858 -14.66 18.39 -12.50
CA ALA A 858 -15.54 19.35 -11.83
C ALA A 858 -15.49 19.18 -10.31
N THR A 859 -15.37 20.30 -9.58
CA THR A 859 -15.53 20.32 -8.13
C THR A 859 -17.00 20.04 -7.76
N SER A 860 -17.23 19.13 -6.82
CA SER A 860 -18.58 18.87 -6.30
C SER A 860 -19.12 20.10 -5.56
N PRO A 861 -20.38 20.51 -5.78
CA PRO A 861 -21.00 21.60 -5.03
C PRO A 861 -21.15 21.29 -3.53
N ASP A 862 -21.21 20.01 -3.16
CA ASP A 862 -21.45 19.54 -1.79
C ASP A 862 -20.15 19.30 -1.00
N VAL A 863 -18.98 19.62 -1.57
CA VAL A 863 -17.70 19.43 -0.89
C VAL A 863 -17.58 20.33 0.36
N VAL A 864 -17.26 19.70 1.48
CA VAL A 864 -17.16 20.33 2.82
C VAL A 864 -15.73 20.71 3.21
N VAL A 865 -14.75 20.33 2.40
CA VAL A 865 -13.34 20.73 2.53
C VAL A 865 -12.91 21.53 1.31
N ASP A 866 -11.85 22.32 1.47
CA ASP A 866 -11.22 23.09 0.42
C ASP A 866 -9.74 22.72 0.32
N LEU A 867 -9.15 22.96 -0.85
CA LEU A 867 -7.74 22.78 -1.11
C LEU A 867 -7.25 23.94 -1.95
N THR A 868 -6.09 24.49 -1.59
CA THR A 868 -5.30 25.32 -2.50
C THR A 868 -3.89 24.79 -2.59
N THR A 869 -3.29 24.85 -3.77
CA THR A 869 -1.90 24.47 -4.00
C THR A 869 -1.19 25.59 -4.72
N THR A 870 -0.05 26.02 -4.18
CA THR A 870 0.76 27.09 -4.75
C THR A 870 2.22 26.65 -4.78
N LEU A 871 2.81 26.65 -5.98
CA LEU A 871 4.25 26.53 -6.15
C LEU A 871 4.87 27.93 -6.03
N GLU A 872 5.87 28.10 -5.14
CA GLU A 872 6.48 29.43 -4.89
C GLU A 872 7.16 30.01 -6.13
N LYS A 873 7.64 29.16 -7.04
CA LYS A 873 8.31 29.54 -8.28
C LYS A 873 8.06 28.50 -9.37
N ASN A 874 7.72 28.96 -10.57
CA ASN A 874 7.42 28.10 -11.72
C ASN A 874 8.58 28.00 -12.73
N THR A 875 9.70 28.69 -12.50
CA THR A 875 10.93 28.55 -13.31
C THR A 875 12.11 28.27 -12.41
N LEU A 876 12.75 27.12 -12.56
CA LEU A 876 13.78 26.63 -11.62
C LEU A 876 15.02 26.21 -12.39
N LYS A 877 16.21 26.37 -11.81
CA LYS A 877 17.41 25.72 -12.35
C LYS A 877 17.49 24.28 -11.87
N MET A 878 18.10 23.41 -12.67
CA MET A 878 18.40 22.04 -12.24
C MET A 878 19.19 22.05 -10.92
N GLY A 879 18.73 21.29 -9.94
CA GLY A 879 19.27 21.24 -8.58
C GLY A 879 18.71 22.28 -7.61
N GLU A 880 17.94 23.28 -8.10
CA GLU A 880 17.23 24.23 -7.25
C GLU A 880 16.09 23.53 -6.50
N SER A 881 15.86 23.93 -5.25
CA SER A 881 14.71 23.49 -4.46
C SER A 881 13.58 24.52 -4.51
N VAL A 882 12.34 24.07 -4.48
CA VAL A 882 11.14 24.90 -4.46
C VAL A 882 10.13 24.33 -3.48
N ARG A 883 9.39 25.20 -2.80
CA ARG A 883 8.29 24.77 -1.94
C ARG A 883 6.96 24.81 -2.69
N LEU A 884 6.22 23.72 -2.56
CA LEU A 884 4.81 23.63 -2.90
C LEU A 884 4.02 23.66 -1.59
N ASN A 885 3.20 24.70 -1.41
CA ASN A 885 2.33 24.85 -0.25
C ASN A 885 0.94 24.30 -0.59
N ALA A 886 0.50 23.26 0.11
CA ALA A 886 -0.86 22.75 0.04
C ALA A 886 -1.63 23.16 1.30
N ASN A 887 -2.67 23.99 1.16
CA ASN A 887 -3.54 24.39 2.27
C ASN A 887 -4.83 23.59 2.21
N VAL A 888 -5.12 22.84 3.27
CA VAL A 888 -6.37 22.09 3.42
C VAL A 888 -7.24 22.80 4.44
N LYS A 889 -8.50 23.09 4.09
CA LYS A 889 -9.41 23.83 4.95
C LYS A 889 -10.74 23.12 5.12
N ASN A 890 -11.25 23.07 6.34
CA ASN A 890 -12.62 22.71 6.63
C ASN A 890 -13.55 23.91 6.37
N LYS A 891 -14.53 23.78 5.48
CA LYS A 891 -15.48 24.86 5.12
C LYS A 891 -16.64 25.00 6.12
N THR A 892 -16.75 24.07 7.06
CA THR A 892 -17.90 23.95 7.96
C THR A 892 -17.57 24.38 9.39
N ASP A 893 -18.61 24.54 10.20
CA ASP A 893 -18.53 24.78 11.65
C ASP A 893 -18.52 23.47 12.47
N GLN A 894 -18.47 22.31 11.80
CA GLN A 894 -18.37 20.99 12.42
C GLN A 894 -16.99 20.38 12.14
N GLY A 895 -16.50 19.54 13.04
CA GLY A 895 -15.25 18.80 12.79
C GLY A 895 -15.43 17.79 11.67
N GLN A 896 -14.44 17.67 10.79
CA GLN A 896 -14.44 16.74 9.67
C GLN A 896 -13.46 15.59 9.94
N PRO A 897 -13.90 14.33 9.85
CA PRO A 897 -13.03 13.17 10.03
C PRO A 897 -12.29 12.85 8.73
N MET A 898 -11.11 12.23 8.85
CA MET A 898 -10.41 11.51 7.77
C MET A 898 -10.38 12.29 6.44
N THR A 899 -9.80 13.48 6.47
CA THR A 899 -9.63 14.32 5.26
C THR A 899 -8.36 13.92 4.52
N LEU A 900 -8.44 13.83 3.18
CA LEU A 900 -7.30 13.52 2.32
C LEU A 900 -6.93 14.75 1.49
N ALA A 901 -5.64 14.97 1.30
CA ALA A 901 -5.11 15.89 0.31
C ALA A 901 -4.18 15.13 -0.65
N ARG A 902 -4.61 15.00 -1.91
CA ARG A 902 -3.83 14.42 -3.00
C ARG A 902 -3.20 15.55 -3.79
N VAL A 903 -1.90 15.74 -3.61
CA VAL A 903 -1.12 16.82 -4.20
C VAL A 903 -0.36 16.31 -5.42
N GLY A 904 -0.70 16.85 -6.60
CA GLY A 904 -0.06 16.51 -7.87
C GLY A 904 1.25 17.27 -8.09
N LEU A 905 2.25 16.57 -8.61
CA LEU A 905 3.62 17.06 -8.82
C LEU A 905 4.01 17.04 -10.31
N PRO A 906 4.69 18.09 -10.81
CA PRO A 906 5.29 18.08 -12.14
C PRO A 906 6.40 17.02 -12.26
N GLY A 907 6.53 16.35 -13.41
CA GLY A 907 7.48 15.24 -13.59
C GLY A 907 8.97 15.60 -13.41
N GLY A 908 9.34 16.86 -13.63
CA GLY A 908 10.71 17.36 -13.41
C GLY A 908 11.06 17.68 -11.96
N LEU A 909 10.11 17.53 -11.02
CA LEU A 909 10.28 17.81 -9.60
C LEU A 909 10.17 16.52 -8.77
N THR A 910 11.00 16.40 -7.73
CA THR A 910 11.01 15.24 -6.83
C THR A 910 10.83 15.68 -5.38
N PHE A 911 9.92 15.03 -4.64
CA PHE A 911 9.70 15.29 -3.22
C PHE A 911 10.78 14.63 -2.34
N GLN A 912 10.90 15.08 -1.09
CA GLN A 912 11.86 14.56 -0.13
C GLN A 912 11.15 13.71 0.95
N THR A 913 11.42 12.41 1.00
CA THR A 913 10.71 11.47 1.91
C THR A 913 10.87 11.82 3.39
N TRP A 914 12.04 12.32 3.80
CA TRP A 914 12.30 12.70 5.20
C TRP A 914 11.35 13.82 5.67
N GLN A 915 10.95 14.73 4.78
CA GLN A 915 10.03 15.83 5.10
C GLN A 915 8.62 15.30 5.36
N LEU A 916 8.15 14.33 4.57
CA LEU A 916 6.84 13.70 4.78
C LEU A 916 6.78 12.96 6.12
N LYS A 917 7.89 12.29 6.48
CA LYS A 917 8.06 11.68 7.80
C LYS A 917 8.01 12.73 8.92
N GLU A 918 8.68 13.87 8.74
CA GLU A 918 8.64 14.97 9.70
C GLU A 918 7.22 15.55 9.87
N LEU A 919 6.45 15.74 8.79
CA LEU A 919 5.06 16.19 8.85
C LEU A 919 4.20 15.22 9.70
N LYS A 920 4.44 13.91 9.57
CA LYS A 920 3.77 12.87 10.35
C LYS A 920 4.19 12.92 11.83
N GLU A 921 5.49 13.02 12.11
CA GLU A 921 6.02 13.10 13.48
C GLU A 921 5.53 14.35 14.22
N LYS A 922 5.36 15.47 13.51
CA LYS A 922 4.76 16.71 14.05
C LYS A 922 3.24 16.64 14.24
N GLY A 923 2.59 15.56 13.78
CA GLY A 923 1.14 15.39 13.86
C GLY A 923 0.32 16.30 12.93
N LEU A 924 0.97 16.93 11.93
CA LEU A 924 0.27 17.71 10.90
C LEU A 924 -0.54 16.79 9.99
N ILE A 925 0.00 15.61 9.72
CA ILE A 925 -0.64 14.49 9.02
C ILE A 925 -0.56 13.24 9.90
N SER A 926 -1.47 12.31 9.69
CA SER A 926 -1.51 11.02 10.39
C SER A 926 -0.82 9.91 9.60
N PHE A 927 -0.84 10.01 8.27
CA PHE A 927 -0.22 9.07 7.34
C PHE A 927 0.06 9.74 6.00
N TYR A 928 0.91 9.14 5.18
CA TYR A 928 1.13 9.57 3.80
C TYR A 928 1.38 8.38 2.87
N GLU A 929 1.01 8.56 1.61
CA GLU A 929 1.41 7.68 0.51
C GLU A 929 2.12 8.51 -0.57
N THR A 930 3.00 7.85 -1.33
CA THR A 930 3.77 8.50 -2.40
C THR A 930 3.60 7.74 -3.70
N ARG A 931 3.44 8.48 -4.79
CA ARG A 931 3.51 8.01 -6.17
C ARG A 931 4.54 8.87 -6.91
N PRO A 932 5.07 8.45 -8.08
CA PRO A 932 6.09 9.20 -8.81
C PRO A 932 5.78 10.69 -8.99
N ARG A 933 4.50 11.03 -9.14
CA ARG A 933 4.03 12.39 -9.40
C ARG A 933 2.95 12.88 -8.44
N GLU A 934 2.78 12.23 -7.30
CA GLU A 934 1.75 12.62 -6.33
C GLU A 934 2.18 12.29 -4.90
N VAL A 935 1.78 13.13 -3.97
CA VAL A 935 1.84 12.83 -2.53
C VAL A 935 0.42 12.88 -1.98
N ILE A 936 0.01 11.83 -1.28
CA ILE A 936 -1.30 11.71 -0.66
C ILE A 936 -1.13 11.84 0.84
N LEU A 937 -1.73 12.87 1.42
CA LEU A 937 -1.60 13.24 2.83
C LEU A 937 -2.92 12.95 3.55
N TYR A 938 -2.85 12.17 4.64
CA TYR A 938 -4.02 11.77 5.42
C TYR A 938 -4.10 12.58 6.71
N LEU A 939 -5.23 13.24 6.95
CA LEU A 939 -5.52 13.98 8.17
C LEU A 939 -6.63 13.26 8.93
N ARG A 940 -6.34 12.77 10.13
CA ARG A 940 -7.32 12.05 10.97
C ARG A 940 -8.56 12.89 11.27
N ASP A 941 -8.36 14.18 11.52
CA ASP A 941 -9.43 15.14 11.70
C ASP A 941 -8.99 16.55 11.29
N LEU A 942 -10.00 17.35 10.92
CA LEU A 942 -9.95 18.79 10.82
C LEU A 942 -10.99 19.38 11.76
N LYS A 943 -10.58 20.24 12.69
CA LYS A 943 -11.48 20.94 13.60
C LYS A 943 -12.41 21.88 12.81
N PRO A 944 -13.54 22.32 13.41
CA PRO A 944 -14.39 23.35 12.84
C PRO A 944 -13.61 24.53 12.26
N SER A 945 -13.82 24.82 10.98
CA SER A 945 -13.18 25.93 10.26
C SER A 945 -11.63 25.93 10.27
N GLU A 946 -11.00 24.82 10.66
CA GLU A 946 -9.55 24.69 10.71
C GLU A 946 -8.95 24.71 9.30
N SER A 947 -7.78 25.32 9.20
CA SER A 947 -6.97 25.35 8.00
C SER A 947 -5.57 24.87 8.38
N LYS A 948 -5.01 23.95 7.59
CA LYS A 948 -3.68 23.37 7.80
C LYS A 948 -2.83 23.57 6.56
N ASP A 949 -1.67 24.19 6.75
CA ASP A 949 -0.64 24.31 5.74
C ASP A 949 0.28 23.09 5.76
N LEU A 950 0.43 22.46 4.60
CA LEU A 950 1.22 21.27 4.38
C LEU A 950 2.33 21.63 3.38
N PRO A 951 3.49 22.11 3.85
CA PRO A 951 4.60 22.45 2.97
C PRO A 951 5.29 21.19 2.45
N ILE A 952 5.52 21.14 1.13
CA ILE A 952 6.22 20.06 0.45
C ILE A 952 7.39 20.68 -0.33
N ASP A 953 8.61 20.35 0.07
CA ASP A 953 9.84 20.81 -0.56
C ASP A 953 10.21 19.84 -1.68
N LEU A 954 10.38 20.39 -2.87
CA LEU A 954 10.64 19.68 -4.11
C LEU A 954 11.99 20.09 -4.67
N VAL A 955 12.69 19.18 -5.33
CA VAL A 955 13.97 19.45 -6.02
C VAL A 955 13.77 19.30 -7.52
N ALA A 956 14.24 20.27 -8.29
CA ALA A 956 14.25 20.21 -9.75
C ALA A 956 15.38 19.28 -10.23
N THR A 957 15.04 18.16 -10.87
CA THR A 957 16.01 17.11 -11.20
C THR A 957 16.32 16.97 -12.68
N VAL A 958 15.36 17.29 -13.55
CA VAL A 958 15.50 17.18 -15.01
C VAL A 958 14.94 18.44 -15.69
N PRO A 959 15.75 19.15 -16.52
CA PRO A 959 15.29 20.30 -17.29
C PRO A 959 14.15 19.93 -18.27
N GLY A 960 13.29 20.89 -18.59
CA GLY A 960 12.11 20.69 -19.42
C GLY A 960 10.90 21.49 -18.98
N GLU A 961 9.77 21.27 -19.66
CA GLU A 961 8.47 21.86 -19.35
C GLU A 961 7.50 20.75 -18.94
N TYR A 962 6.98 20.86 -17.72
CA TYR A 962 6.16 19.84 -17.09
C TYR A 962 4.86 20.42 -16.57
N MET A 963 3.77 19.68 -16.75
CA MET A 963 2.48 19.97 -16.13
C MET A 963 2.14 18.88 -15.12
N GLY A 964 2.10 19.22 -13.83
CA GLY A 964 1.62 18.34 -12.77
C GLY A 964 0.14 17.97 -12.96
N PRO A 965 -0.30 16.80 -12.48
CA PRO A 965 -1.73 16.52 -12.43
C PRO A 965 -2.44 17.48 -11.46
N SER A 966 -3.72 17.77 -11.71
CA SER A 966 -4.61 18.42 -10.74
C SER A 966 -4.54 17.80 -9.34
N SER A 967 -4.62 18.66 -8.33
CA SER A 967 -4.69 18.22 -6.94
C SER A 967 -6.14 18.14 -6.47
N SER A 968 -6.41 17.33 -5.44
CA SER A 968 -7.75 17.20 -4.87
C SER A 968 -7.77 17.02 -3.36
N SER A 969 -8.86 17.44 -2.74
CA SER A 969 -9.15 17.16 -1.34
C SER A 969 -10.59 16.71 -1.16
N TYR A 970 -10.79 15.78 -0.24
CA TYR A 970 -12.09 15.17 0.03
C TYR A 970 -12.07 14.45 1.38
N LEU A 971 -13.25 14.11 1.89
CA LEU A 971 -13.37 13.20 3.02
C LEU A 971 -13.24 11.77 2.54
N TYR A 972 -12.47 10.97 3.25
CA TYR A 972 -12.18 9.58 2.92
C TYR A 972 -13.45 8.75 2.62
N TYR A 973 -14.50 8.95 3.42
CA TYR A 973 -15.77 8.21 3.33
C TYR A 973 -16.83 8.88 2.45
N THR A 974 -16.47 9.97 1.78
CA THR A 974 -17.39 10.73 0.92
C THR A 974 -16.60 11.25 -0.27
N ASP A 975 -15.91 10.33 -0.95
CA ASP A 975 -15.03 10.68 -2.04
C ASP A 975 -15.80 11.07 -3.31
N GLU A 976 -17.10 10.83 -3.40
CA GLU A 976 -17.95 11.44 -4.44
C GLU A 976 -17.93 12.98 -4.40
N ASN A 977 -17.60 13.57 -3.24
CA ASN A 977 -17.54 15.01 -3.02
C ASN A 977 -16.10 15.51 -2.92
N LYS A 978 -15.46 15.76 -4.08
CA LYS A 978 -14.09 16.28 -4.16
C LYS A 978 -14.05 17.74 -4.58
N VAL A 979 -13.09 18.47 -4.02
CA VAL A 979 -12.59 19.71 -4.60
C VAL A 979 -11.41 19.37 -5.50
N TRP A 980 -11.39 19.98 -6.68
CA TRP A 980 -10.32 19.86 -7.65
C TRP A 980 -9.66 21.22 -7.87
N VAL A 981 -8.34 21.25 -7.86
CA VAL A 981 -7.53 22.41 -8.21
C VAL A 981 -6.60 22.10 -9.37
N ASP A 982 -6.24 23.14 -10.11
CA ASP A 982 -5.36 23.00 -11.28
C ASP A 982 -3.99 22.42 -10.88
N GLY A 983 -3.43 21.63 -11.78
CA GLY A 983 -2.06 21.15 -11.65
C GLY A 983 -1.05 22.30 -11.74
N GLN A 984 0.12 22.13 -11.13
CA GLN A 984 1.18 23.13 -11.20
C GLN A 984 2.01 22.93 -12.47
N ALA A 985 2.25 24.00 -13.21
CA ALA A 985 3.20 23.99 -14.32
C ALA A 985 4.59 24.44 -13.84
N VAL A 986 5.63 23.84 -14.37
CA VAL A 986 7.01 24.25 -14.08
C VAL A 986 7.90 24.13 -15.31
N THR A 987 8.78 25.10 -15.47
CA THR A 987 9.89 25.07 -16.42
C THR A 987 11.17 24.89 -15.63
N VAL A 988 11.88 23.80 -15.86
CA VAL A 988 13.21 23.57 -15.30
C VAL A 988 14.24 23.90 -16.37
N THR A 989 15.11 24.87 -16.09
CA THR A 989 16.23 25.25 -16.95
C THR A 989 17.51 24.52 -16.54
N GLN A 990 18.49 24.54 -17.44
CA GLN A 990 19.83 24.01 -17.19
C GLN A 990 20.54 24.70 -16.01
#